data_AF-A0A6G1J933-F1
#
_entry.id   AF-A0A6G1J933-F1
#
_cell.length_a   1.000
_cell.length_b   1.000
_cell.length_c   1.000
_cell.angle_alpha   90.00
_cell.angle_beta   90.00
_cell.angle_gamma   90.00
#
_symmetry.space_group_name_H-M   'P 1'
#
loop_
_entity.id
_entity.type
_entity.pdbx_description
1 polymer ?
#
loop_
_entity_poly.entity_id
_entity_poly.type
_entity_poly.pdbx_seq_one_letter_code
_entity_poly.pdbx_strand_id
1 'polypeptide(L)'
;MVTAPAVPEIYEDELHSAIEARSESLQALRELGPPDLVHLIKQPIKNATKQVGVYHHVSGIDASSSASLAAYINTLTYSPHDKQHKVVSGLYCCYNAFSRLDMRVQVYIPGTVESYCIDERGDKRVATDELWLETYLCSVLRAYSYADDGSGDTIKKIVGVRRFNPITSTESEHKFLEAAERLFFNGWQLGSDPEIQVPNLVSNHLTTGLLDYIHTTGRYASGINLFEKLRTKDPEISSLLAQVYIAADEEVKAVELLHEAIQELPMDYSLLDCQADFCNKKGRSDLALEIARRSVVSAPSEFGTWARLAEVYVSLEQWDLALLTLNSCPMFTYQDKDAPRMPEPQKVFLPIMPEAICDEIEDSNVDDMELVHPTLRKLHAAGFKGTFLKAYMLLTEITKKIGWDQLLRIRSQVFVMEEEYRHEKQHVTHHGSRNASTTALRSPSPTTNTNGEAHGEVEEISDAEETEEHQAPNGESSTSAAATAEESIIKPGHTVASEVVKAGSDDPAPSTSNPQNQNYTHFQNKRLCERWLDNLFMVLYEDLRVYTIWRTEMAQYRQQQLLYKKSAEEWEILGELAERLHHGEEAMEAYENCLQMKFSPKAMRGVLKLGERGNGGPNVRDVCGALIRLVTWQYRWYSEFSPSLLYTIRKLIEEEGAVKIRSIIQGTSLPQHVLDLTHQYAALCAAFRSSGSDG
;
A
#
# COMPACT_ATOMS: atom_id res chain seq x y z
N MET A 1 -5.95 30.95 -17.23
CA MET A 1 -6.91 30.00 -16.61
C MET A 1 -6.79 28.73 -17.41
N VAL A 2 -6.35 27.64 -16.77
CA VAL A 2 -6.36 26.35 -17.46
C VAL A 2 -7.79 25.86 -17.53
N THR A 3 -8.11 25.28 -18.69
CA THR A 3 -9.35 24.59 -18.99
C THR A 3 -9.53 23.45 -18.00
N ALA A 4 -10.69 23.34 -17.33
CA ALA A 4 -10.96 22.21 -16.44
C ALA A 4 -10.78 20.87 -17.19
N PRO A 5 -10.43 19.77 -16.51
CA PRO A 5 -10.15 18.49 -17.17
C PRO A 5 -11.40 18.04 -17.90
N ALA A 6 -11.25 17.29 -18.99
CA ALA A 6 -12.43 16.78 -19.68
C ALA A 6 -13.31 15.95 -18.74
N VAL A 7 -14.58 15.83 -19.13
CA VAL A 7 -15.58 15.07 -18.38
C VAL A 7 -15.64 13.68 -19.00
N PRO A 8 -15.14 12.62 -18.33
CA PRO A 8 -15.41 11.26 -18.73
C PRO A 8 -16.91 10.97 -18.57
N GLU A 9 -17.46 10.16 -19.46
CA GLU A 9 -18.88 9.82 -19.47
C GLU A 9 -19.05 8.31 -19.52
N ILE A 10 -19.61 7.74 -18.46
CA ILE A 10 -19.95 6.33 -18.37
C ILE A 10 -21.47 6.21 -18.54
N TYR A 11 -21.90 5.54 -19.61
CA TYR A 11 -23.31 5.38 -19.95
C TYR A 11 -23.91 4.19 -19.20
N GLU A 12 -25.01 4.45 -18.49
CA GLU A 12 -25.79 3.41 -17.83
C GLU A 12 -26.56 2.58 -18.87
N ASP A 13 -26.73 1.29 -18.60
CA ASP A 13 -27.65 0.45 -19.38
C ASP A 13 -29.10 0.72 -18.96
N GLU A 14 -29.36 0.72 -17.65
CA GLU A 14 -30.63 1.12 -17.04
C GLU A 14 -30.48 2.44 -16.26
N LEU A 15 -31.45 3.34 -16.43
CA LEU A 15 -31.42 4.67 -15.80
C LEU A 15 -31.42 4.54 -14.26
N HIS A 16 -30.49 5.23 -13.61
CA HIS A 16 -30.26 5.26 -12.16
C HIS A 16 -29.60 4.02 -11.56
N SER A 17 -29.21 3.03 -12.37
CA SER A 17 -28.49 1.83 -11.89
C SER A 17 -27.21 2.16 -11.09
N ALA A 18 -26.50 3.24 -11.44
CA ALA A 18 -25.32 3.71 -10.70
C ALA A 18 -25.68 4.22 -9.29
N ILE A 19 -26.82 4.89 -9.16
CA ILE A 19 -27.29 5.47 -7.88
C ILE A 19 -27.79 4.35 -6.97
N GLU A 20 -28.47 3.36 -7.53
CA GLU A 20 -28.95 2.17 -6.81
C GLU A 20 -27.75 1.36 -6.29
N ALA A 21 -26.78 1.04 -7.15
CA ALA A 21 -25.55 0.35 -6.76
C ALA A 21 -24.78 1.08 -5.66
N ARG A 22 -24.70 2.42 -5.73
CA ARG A 22 -24.10 3.24 -4.66
C ARG A 22 -24.87 3.09 -3.35
N SER A 23 -26.20 3.15 -3.41
CA SER A 23 -27.07 3.04 -2.21
C SER A 23 -26.93 1.67 -1.54
N GLU A 24 -26.86 0.59 -2.32
CA GLU A 24 -26.61 -0.77 -1.82
C GLU A 24 -25.23 -0.91 -1.17
N SER A 25 -24.22 -0.22 -1.72
CA SER A 25 -22.85 -0.27 -1.20
C SER A 25 -22.67 0.39 0.16
N LEU A 26 -23.58 1.28 0.60
CA LEU A 26 -23.43 2.09 1.82
C LEU A 26 -23.21 1.23 3.07
N GLN A 27 -23.87 0.08 3.18
CA GLN A 27 -23.76 -0.83 4.32
C GLN A 27 -22.38 -1.52 4.42
N ALA A 28 -21.65 -1.58 3.30
CA ALA A 28 -20.35 -2.22 3.22
C ALA A 28 -19.18 -1.26 3.45
N LEU A 29 -19.41 0.06 3.42
CA LEU A 29 -18.36 1.07 3.59
C LEU A 29 -17.83 1.08 5.02
N ARG A 30 -16.51 1.16 5.18
CA ARG A 30 -15.84 1.08 6.48
C ARG A 30 -14.82 2.19 6.73
N GLU A 31 -14.33 2.83 5.68
CA GLU A 31 -13.31 3.88 5.75
C GLU A 31 -13.92 5.25 5.39
N LEU A 32 -13.14 6.11 4.75
CA LEU A 32 -13.57 7.42 4.25
C LEU A 32 -14.66 7.34 3.17
N GLY A 33 -15.00 6.15 2.67
CA GLY A 33 -15.96 5.92 1.59
C GLY A 33 -15.39 6.18 0.19
N PRO A 34 -16.17 5.86 -0.86
CA PRO A 34 -15.72 5.94 -2.24
C PRO A 34 -15.63 7.40 -2.72
N PRO A 35 -14.96 7.66 -3.86
CA PRO A 35 -15.04 8.94 -4.54
C PRO A 35 -16.50 9.38 -4.77
N ASP A 36 -16.69 10.68 -4.87
CA ASP A 36 -18.01 11.27 -5.04
C ASP A 36 -18.57 10.85 -6.41
N LEU A 37 -19.88 10.62 -6.48
CA LEU A 37 -20.57 10.20 -7.70
C LEU A 37 -21.34 11.37 -8.26
N VAL A 38 -21.20 11.63 -9.55
CA VAL A 38 -22.01 12.60 -10.27
C VAL A 38 -22.77 11.89 -11.36
N HIS A 39 -24.09 11.92 -11.26
CA HIS A 39 -25.02 11.34 -12.22
C HIS A 39 -25.75 12.44 -12.96
N LEU A 40 -25.88 12.32 -14.28
CA LEU A 40 -26.53 13.27 -15.16
C LEU A 40 -27.59 12.55 -16.00
N ILE A 41 -28.75 13.17 -16.12
CA ILE A 41 -29.80 12.75 -17.04
C ILE A 41 -29.74 13.64 -18.26
N LYS A 42 -29.39 13.03 -19.39
CA LYS A 42 -29.30 13.68 -20.69
C LYS A 42 -30.51 13.35 -21.55
N GLN A 43 -30.98 14.33 -22.30
CA GLN A 43 -32.10 14.19 -23.23
C GLN A 43 -31.69 14.69 -24.62
N PRO A 44 -31.91 13.93 -25.70
CA PRO A 44 -31.66 14.39 -27.06
C PRO A 44 -32.48 15.66 -27.35
N ILE A 45 -31.86 16.65 -27.99
CA ILE A 45 -32.53 17.91 -28.36
C ILE A 45 -33.69 17.65 -29.33
N LYS A 46 -33.52 16.66 -30.22
CA LYS A 46 -34.52 16.31 -31.25
C LYS A 46 -35.63 15.39 -30.77
N ASN A 47 -35.40 14.60 -29.70
CA ASN A 47 -36.38 13.64 -29.21
C ASN A 47 -36.44 13.68 -27.69
N ALA A 48 -37.54 14.23 -27.18
CA ALA A 48 -37.70 14.49 -25.76
C ALA A 48 -38.06 13.27 -24.90
N THR A 49 -38.44 12.15 -25.52
CA THR A 49 -38.95 10.98 -24.78
C THR A 49 -37.87 10.01 -24.35
N LYS A 50 -36.68 10.05 -24.97
CA LYS A 50 -35.57 9.16 -24.61
C LYS A 50 -34.64 9.89 -23.65
N GLN A 51 -34.50 9.37 -22.43
CA GLN A 51 -33.52 9.85 -21.47
C GLN A 51 -32.35 8.85 -21.41
N VAL A 52 -31.15 9.37 -21.20
CA VAL A 52 -29.93 8.59 -21.06
C VAL A 52 -29.26 9.00 -19.76
N GLY A 53 -28.97 8.02 -18.91
CA GLY A 53 -28.19 8.20 -17.70
C GLY A 53 -26.71 8.12 -17.98
N VAL A 54 -25.96 9.10 -17.49
CA VAL A 54 -24.50 9.14 -17.60
C VAL A 54 -23.95 9.48 -16.24
N TYR A 55 -22.87 8.84 -15.82
CA TYR A 55 -22.19 9.19 -14.58
C TYR A 55 -20.69 9.24 -14.74
N HIS A 56 -20.05 9.89 -13.77
CA HIS A 56 -18.61 9.87 -13.56
C HIS A 56 -18.29 10.07 -12.08
N HIS A 57 -17.05 9.78 -11.71
CA HIS A 57 -16.58 9.95 -10.34
C HIS A 57 -15.76 11.22 -10.20
N VAL A 58 -15.78 11.81 -9.00
CA VAL A 58 -15.11 13.08 -8.71
C VAL A 58 -14.48 13.05 -7.31
N SER A 59 -13.37 13.76 -7.14
CA SER A 59 -12.79 14.06 -5.82
C SER A 59 -12.23 15.48 -5.81
N GLY A 60 -12.21 16.10 -4.62
CA GLY A 60 -11.62 17.43 -4.42
C GLY A 60 -12.52 18.62 -4.79
N ILE A 61 -13.81 18.40 -5.01
CA ILE A 61 -14.79 19.50 -5.11
C ILE A 61 -15.17 19.98 -3.72
N ASP A 62 -15.40 21.28 -3.59
CA ASP A 62 -15.88 21.90 -2.36
C ASP A 62 -17.29 21.40 -2.00
N ALA A 63 -17.36 20.55 -0.98
CA ALA A 63 -18.59 19.98 -0.43
C ALA A 63 -19.07 20.72 0.84
N SER A 64 -18.66 21.97 1.06
CA SER A 64 -19.08 22.79 2.21
C SER A 64 -20.55 23.20 2.17
N SER A 65 -21.20 23.16 1.00
CA SER A 65 -22.61 23.51 0.86
C SER A 65 -23.26 22.86 -0.36
N SER A 66 -24.59 22.75 -0.34
CA SER A 66 -25.37 22.33 -1.50
C SER A 66 -25.21 23.26 -2.71
N ALA A 67 -24.97 24.56 -2.48
CA ALA A 67 -24.75 25.55 -3.52
C ALA A 67 -23.43 25.30 -4.28
N SER A 68 -22.34 24.95 -3.58
CA SER A 68 -21.05 24.61 -4.20
C SER A 68 -21.18 23.39 -5.11
N LEU A 69 -21.85 22.33 -4.65
CA LEU A 69 -22.08 21.12 -5.44
C LEU A 69 -23.02 21.36 -6.64
N ALA A 70 -24.07 22.16 -6.46
CA ALA A 70 -24.95 22.56 -7.55
C ALA A 70 -24.22 23.42 -8.60
N ALA A 71 -23.31 24.31 -8.17
CA ALA A 71 -22.47 25.08 -9.07
C ALA A 71 -21.58 24.17 -9.92
N TYR A 72 -21.01 23.11 -9.34
CA TYR A 72 -20.28 22.10 -10.11
C TYR A 72 -21.16 21.42 -11.17
N ILE A 73 -22.37 20.96 -10.82
CA ILE A 73 -23.31 20.38 -11.81
C ILE A 73 -23.62 21.38 -12.93
N ASN A 74 -23.79 22.66 -12.60
CA ASN A 74 -24.03 23.71 -13.60
C ASN A 74 -22.85 23.89 -14.57
N THR A 75 -21.61 23.59 -14.17
CA THR A 75 -20.48 23.58 -15.13
C THR A 75 -20.59 22.47 -16.17
N LEU A 76 -21.30 21.39 -15.86
CA LEU A 76 -21.46 20.22 -16.72
C LEU A 76 -22.59 20.37 -17.74
N THR A 77 -23.44 21.41 -17.61
CA THR A 77 -24.56 21.62 -18.55
C THR A 77 -24.09 22.01 -19.94
N TYR A 78 -22.89 22.58 -20.05
CA TYR A 78 -22.29 23.02 -21.29
C TYR A 78 -21.09 22.12 -21.66
N SER A 79 -21.38 20.95 -22.22
CA SER A 79 -20.33 20.08 -22.78
C SER A 79 -19.97 20.51 -24.21
N PRO A 80 -18.70 20.82 -24.52
CA PRO A 80 -18.30 21.18 -25.88
C PRO A 80 -18.40 19.99 -26.86
N HIS A 81 -18.30 18.76 -26.35
CA HIS A 81 -18.27 17.53 -27.15
C HIS A 81 -19.67 16.99 -27.48
N ASP A 82 -20.65 17.19 -26.60
CA ASP A 82 -22.02 16.67 -26.76
C ASP A 82 -23.00 17.79 -27.10
N LYS A 83 -23.11 18.10 -28.40
CA LYS A 83 -24.06 19.09 -28.93
C LYS A 83 -25.45 18.52 -29.20
N GLN A 84 -25.65 17.22 -29.04
CA GLN A 84 -26.89 16.53 -29.41
C GLN A 84 -27.83 16.34 -28.23
N HIS A 85 -27.30 16.28 -27.02
CA HIS A 85 -28.06 16.12 -25.79
C HIS A 85 -28.00 17.38 -24.93
N LYS A 86 -29.08 17.65 -24.22
CA LYS A 86 -29.14 18.64 -23.14
C LYS A 86 -29.19 17.92 -21.79
N VAL A 87 -28.49 18.45 -20.80
CA VAL A 87 -28.60 17.99 -19.41
C VAL A 87 -29.92 18.51 -18.84
N VAL A 88 -30.76 17.61 -18.33
CA VAL A 88 -32.07 17.94 -17.75
C VAL A 88 -32.02 17.92 -16.23
N SER A 89 -31.25 16.99 -15.67
CA SER A 89 -31.12 16.79 -14.25
C SER A 89 -29.71 16.31 -13.92
N GLY A 90 -29.21 16.65 -12.74
CA GLY A 90 -27.96 16.14 -12.21
C GLY A 90 -28.06 15.83 -10.72
N LEU A 91 -27.41 14.77 -10.27
CA LEU A 91 -27.32 14.35 -8.87
C LEU A 91 -25.84 14.25 -8.48
N TYR A 92 -25.47 14.93 -7.41
CA TYR A 92 -24.15 14.80 -6.78
C TYR A 92 -24.29 14.01 -5.48
N CYS A 93 -23.52 12.94 -5.30
CA CYS A 93 -23.48 12.14 -4.08
C CYS A 93 -22.09 12.22 -3.43
N CYS A 94 -22.04 12.67 -2.18
CA CYS A 94 -20.82 12.81 -1.38
C CYS A 94 -21.01 12.04 -0.07
N TYR A 95 -20.12 11.09 0.24
CA TYR A 95 -20.25 10.29 1.46
C TYR A 95 -19.72 11.05 2.68
N ASN A 96 -20.41 10.96 3.81
CA ASN A 96 -19.96 11.45 5.10
C ASN A 96 -19.64 10.25 6.00
N ALA A 97 -18.36 10.08 6.31
CA ALA A 97 -17.87 8.93 7.09
C ALA A 97 -18.08 9.09 8.61
N PHE A 98 -18.22 10.31 9.14
CA PHE A 98 -18.53 10.53 10.56
C PHE A 98 -19.92 10.00 10.90
N SER A 99 -20.93 10.51 10.18
CA SER A 99 -22.33 10.14 10.41
C SER A 99 -22.80 8.91 9.61
N ARG A 100 -21.95 8.38 8.71
CA ARG A 100 -22.26 7.29 7.77
C ARG A 100 -23.52 7.55 6.92
N LEU A 101 -23.56 8.76 6.34
CA LEU A 101 -24.66 9.23 5.50
C LEU A 101 -24.13 9.57 4.10
N ASP A 102 -24.92 9.33 3.08
CA ASP A 102 -24.64 9.77 1.70
C ASP A 102 -25.39 11.08 1.44
N MET A 103 -24.65 12.19 1.40
CA MET A 103 -25.20 13.52 1.09
C MET A 103 -25.49 13.62 -0.39
N ARG A 104 -26.71 14.04 -0.75
CA ARG A 104 -27.18 14.11 -2.13
C ARG A 104 -27.71 15.50 -2.47
N VAL A 105 -27.24 16.03 -3.60
CA VAL A 105 -27.71 17.30 -4.16
C VAL A 105 -28.27 17.05 -5.55
N GLN A 106 -29.58 17.16 -5.69
CA GLN A 106 -30.30 17.02 -6.94
C GLN A 106 -30.54 18.42 -7.53
N VAL A 107 -30.13 18.62 -8.78
CA VAL A 107 -30.36 19.85 -9.55
C VAL A 107 -31.23 19.51 -10.75
N TYR A 108 -32.41 20.12 -10.84
CA TYR A 108 -33.26 20.10 -12.02
C TYR A 108 -33.03 21.38 -12.82
N ILE A 109 -32.80 21.26 -14.12
CA ILE A 109 -32.55 22.40 -15.00
C ILE A 109 -33.85 22.76 -15.72
N PRO A 110 -34.35 24.02 -15.60
CA PRO A 110 -33.67 25.21 -15.09
C PRO A 110 -34.12 25.63 -13.67
N GLY A 111 -33.44 25.16 -12.63
CA GLY A 111 -33.25 25.95 -11.39
C GLY A 111 -33.70 25.36 -10.05
N THR A 112 -34.31 24.16 -9.98
CA THR A 112 -34.67 23.58 -8.67
C THR A 112 -33.49 22.80 -8.10
N VAL A 113 -33.04 23.16 -6.89
CA VAL A 113 -32.00 22.43 -6.17
C VAL A 113 -32.60 21.83 -4.90
N GLU A 114 -32.48 20.52 -4.74
CA GLU A 114 -32.91 19.79 -3.55
C GLU A 114 -31.70 19.13 -2.90
N SER A 115 -31.55 19.27 -1.58
CA SER A 115 -30.48 18.62 -0.82
C SER A 115 -31.05 17.76 0.29
N TYR A 116 -30.62 16.50 0.34
CA TYR A 116 -31.04 15.52 1.33
C TYR A 116 -29.90 14.53 1.60
N CYS A 117 -29.99 13.74 2.65
CA CYS A 117 -29.03 12.67 2.91
C CYS A 117 -29.73 11.31 2.99
N ILE A 118 -29.02 10.25 2.62
CA ILE A 118 -29.50 8.87 2.68
C ILE A 118 -28.68 8.11 3.72
N ASP A 119 -29.35 7.38 4.60
CA ASP A 119 -28.68 6.50 5.56
C ASP A 119 -28.43 5.09 5.00
N GLU A 120 -27.73 4.25 5.76
CA GLU A 120 -27.43 2.85 5.40
C GLU A 120 -28.69 1.99 5.12
N ARG A 121 -29.88 2.43 5.56
CA ARG A 121 -31.17 1.75 5.34
C ARG A 121 -31.89 2.25 4.08
N GLY A 122 -31.40 3.33 3.46
CA GLY A 122 -32.03 3.97 2.32
C GLY A 122 -33.02 5.08 2.70
N ASP A 123 -33.14 5.44 3.98
CA ASP A 123 -34.11 6.45 4.44
C ASP A 123 -33.58 7.86 4.17
N LYS A 124 -34.46 8.72 3.62
CA LYS A 124 -34.15 10.12 3.35
C LYS A 124 -34.24 10.96 4.62
N ARG A 125 -33.19 11.73 4.90
CA ARG A 125 -33.07 12.67 6.02
C ARG A 125 -32.70 14.08 5.55
N VAL A 126 -32.88 15.06 6.43
CA VAL A 126 -32.55 16.47 6.16
C VAL A 126 -31.05 16.70 6.30
N ALA A 127 -30.47 17.38 5.31
CA ALA A 127 -29.08 17.81 5.31
C ALA A 127 -28.90 19.07 6.19
N THR A 128 -28.39 18.91 7.41
CA THR A 128 -28.08 20.01 8.34
C THR A 128 -26.69 20.61 8.09
N ASP A 129 -26.43 21.81 8.62
CA ASP A 129 -25.14 22.50 8.48
C ASP A 129 -23.98 21.72 9.14
N GLU A 130 -24.23 21.02 10.25
CA GLU A 130 -23.24 20.14 10.89
C GLU A 130 -22.83 18.98 9.98
N LEU A 131 -23.81 18.36 9.30
CA LEU A 131 -23.53 17.30 8.34
C LEU A 131 -22.74 17.81 7.13
N TRP A 132 -22.98 19.05 6.68
CA TRP A 132 -22.19 19.66 5.61
C TRP A 132 -20.74 19.91 6.03
N LEU A 133 -20.51 20.33 7.29
CA LEU A 133 -19.17 20.50 7.83
C LEU A 133 -18.39 19.17 7.86
N GLU A 134 -19.02 18.10 8.35
CA GLU A 134 -18.46 16.74 8.34
C GLU A 134 -18.16 16.27 6.91
N THR A 135 -19.10 16.47 6.00
CA THR A 135 -18.99 16.06 4.60
C THR A 135 -17.86 16.78 3.87
N TYR A 136 -17.71 18.09 4.12
CA TYR A 136 -16.60 18.87 3.60
C TYR A 136 -15.24 18.32 4.06
N LEU A 137 -15.09 18.04 5.36
CA LEU A 137 -13.84 17.48 5.87
C LEU A 137 -13.57 16.10 5.25
N CYS A 138 -14.58 15.22 5.18
CA CYS A 138 -14.46 13.92 4.52
C CYS A 138 -14.09 14.04 3.04
N SER A 139 -14.64 15.01 2.29
CA SER A 139 -14.34 15.17 0.86
C SER A 139 -12.89 15.61 0.62
N VAL A 140 -12.34 16.47 1.48
CA VAL A 140 -10.93 16.87 1.43
C VAL A 140 -10.01 15.70 1.78
N LEU A 141 -10.31 14.96 2.86
CA LEU A 141 -9.51 13.79 3.26
C LEU A 141 -9.56 12.69 2.18
N ARG A 142 -10.72 12.44 1.58
CA ARG A 142 -10.83 11.53 0.43
C ARG A 142 -10.00 12.02 -0.75
N ALA A 143 -9.98 13.31 -1.05
CA ALA A 143 -9.19 13.82 -2.17
C ALA A 143 -7.69 13.55 -1.98
N TYR A 144 -7.16 13.65 -0.76
CA TYR A 144 -5.78 13.23 -0.44
C TYR A 144 -5.62 11.70 -0.51
N SER A 145 -6.55 10.93 0.06
CA SER A 145 -6.45 9.46 0.06
C SER A 145 -6.54 8.84 -1.34
N TYR A 146 -7.38 9.36 -2.24
CA TYR A 146 -7.52 8.87 -3.62
C TYR A 146 -6.59 9.56 -4.62
N ALA A 147 -5.72 10.45 -4.16
CA ALA A 147 -4.71 11.04 -5.02
C ALA A 147 -3.66 9.99 -5.42
N ASP A 148 -3.27 10.04 -6.69
CA ASP A 148 -2.23 9.15 -7.20
C ASP A 148 -0.85 9.72 -6.88
N ASP A 149 0.10 8.84 -6.57
CA ASP A 149 1.46 9.21 -6.19
C ASP A 149 2.41 9.35 -7.40
N GLY A 150 1.87 9.29 -8.62
CA GLY A 150 2.61 9.29 -9.88
C GLY A 150 2.80 7.90 -10.48
N SER A 151 2.49 6.82 -9.74
CA SER A 151 2.60 5.44 -10.25
C SER A 151 1.50 5.08 -11.24
N GLY A 152 0.34 5.77 -11.18
CA GLY A 152 -0.84 5.46 -11.97
C GLY A 152 -1.68 4.29 -11.44
N ASP A 153 -1.27 3.62 -10.36
CA ASP A 153 -2.02 2.48 -9.81
C ASP A 153 -3.40 2.91 -9.29
N THR A 154 -3.50 4.09 -8.67
CA THR A 154 -4.77 4.60 -8.13
C THR A 154 -5.69 5.08 -9.26
N ILE A 155 -5.10 5.64 -10.31
CA ILE A 155 -5.82 6.08 -11.52
C ILE A 155 -6.42 4.89 -12.26
N LYS A 156 -5.68 3.78 -12.40
CA LYS A 156 -6.14 2.57 -13.11
C LYS A 156 -7.23 1.80 -12.35
N LYS A 157 -7.30 1.91 -11.01
CA LYS A 157 -8.30 1.20 -10.19
C LYS A 157 -9.75 1.64 -10.44
N ILE A 158 -9.98 2.94 -10.65
CA ILE A 158 -11.33 3.50 -10.82
C ILE A 158 -11.36 4.31 -12.11
N VAL A 159 -12.18 3.86 -13.05
CA VAL A 159 -12.29 4.46 -14.38
C VAL A 159 -12.99 5.81 -14.29
N GLY A 160 -12.47 6.81 -15.00
CA GLY A 160 -13.17 8.08 -15.22
C GLY A 160 -13.33 8.95 -13.96
N VAL A 161 -12.40 8.91 -13.01
CA VAL A 161 -12.41 9.80 -11.85
C VAL A 161 -11.74 11.14 -12.20
N ARG A 162 -12.47 12.25 -12.01
CA ARG A 162 -11.90 13.61 -12.04
C ARG A 162 -11.33 13.95 -10.67
N ARG A 163 -10.04 14.27 -10.58
CA ARG A 163 -9.37 14.60 -9.31
C ARG A 163 -8.95 16.07 -9.32
N PHE A 164 -9.61 16.87 -8.49
CA PHE A 164 -9.31 18.27 -8.30
C PHE A 164 -8.48 18.47 -7.04
N ASN A 165 -7.73 19.57 -6.98
CA ASN A 165 -7.09 19.98 -5.74
C ASN A 165 -8.14 20.63 -4.83
N PRO A 166 -8.44 20.07 -3.64
CA PRO A 166 -9.41 20.64 -2.72
C PRO A 166 -8.97 21.97 -2.08
N ILE A 167 -7.67 22.26 -2.02
CA ILE A 167 -7.11 23.42 -1.34
C ILE A 167 -6.18 24.17 -2.29
N THR A 168 -6.71 25.22 -2.91
CA THR A 168 -6.03 26.02 -3.95
C THR A 168 -5.63 27.42 -3.49
N SER A 169 -6.09 27.84 -2.31
CA SER A 169 -5.88 29.18 -1.76
C SER A 169 -5.71 29.16 -0.24
N THR A 170 -5.21 30.26 0.32
CA THR A 170 -5.12 30.45 1.78
C THR A 170 -6.50 30.54 2.44
N GLU A 171 -7.53 31.02 1.73
CA GLU A 171 -8.90 31.03 2.27
C GLU A 171 -9.44 29.60 2.42
N SER A 172 -9.23 28.74 1.42
CA SER A 172 -9.59 27.32 1.51
C SER A 172 -8.77 26.58 2.58
N GLU A 173 -7.50 26.95 2.80
CA GLU A 173 -6.67 26.42 3.89
C GLU A 173 -7.31 26.76 5.25
N HIS A 174 -7.68 28.03 5.47
CA HIS A 174 -8.31 28.43 6.73
C HIS A 174 -9.63 27.69 6.99
N LYS A 175 -10.47 27.51 5.98
CA LYS A 175 -11.73 26.74 6.10
C LYS A 175 -11.46 25.27 6.45
N PHE A 176 -10.47 24.65 5.81
CA PHE A 176 -10.08 23.27 6.11
C PHE A 176 -9.56 23.10 7.53
N LEU A 177 -8.64 23.96 7.97
CA LEU A 177 -8.07 23.90 9.32
C LEU A 177 -9.11 24.19 10.41
N GLU A 178 -10.06 25.10 10.15
CA GLU A 178 -11.18 25.36 11.05
C GLU A 178 -12.12 24.16 11.17
N ALA A 179 -12.46 23.52 10.04
CA ALA A 179 -13.26 22.29 10.05
C ALA A 179 -12.57 21.15 10.80
N ALA A 180 -11.26 20.98 10.55
CA ALA A 180 -10.43 20.01 11.25
C ALA A 180 -10.36 20.28 12.76
N GLU A 181 -10.19 21.53 13.20
CA GLU A 181 -10.17 21.91 14.62
C GLU A 181 -11.47 21.53 15.34
N ARG A 182 -12.61 21.78 14.68
CA ARG A 182 -13.95 21.50 15.26
C ARG A 182 -14.24 20.01 15.37
N LEU A 183 -13.82 19.21 14.38
CA LEU A 183 -14.13 17.78 14.30
C LEU A 183 -13.00 16.87 14.83
N PHE A 184 -11.87 17.43 15.25
CA PHE A 184 -10.66 16.69 15.63
C PHE A 184 -10.91 15.54 16.61
N PHE A 185 -11.63 15.80 17.71
CA PHE A 185 -11.87 14.82 18.76
C PHE A 185 -12.80 13.67 18.36
N ASN A 186 -13.51 13.80 17.24
CA ASN A 186 -14.30 12.73 16.64
C ASN A 186 -13.55 12.04 15.47
N GLY A 187 -12.32 12.45 15.16
CA GLY A 187 -11.54 11.97 14.00
C GLY A 187 -11.28 10.47 13.98
N TRP A 188 -11.21 9.82 15.16
CA TRP A 188 -11.07 8.37 15.29
C TRP A 188 -12.22 7.58 14.64
N GLN A 189 -13.40 8.19 14.45
CA GLN A 189 -14.55 7.56 13.79
C GLN A 189 -14.32 7.32 12.30
N LEU A 190 -13.39 8.04 11.68
CA LEU A 190 -13.09 7.94 10.25
C LEU A 190 -12.33 6.67 9.87
N GLY A 191 -11.80 5.93 10.85
CA GLY A 191 -10.87 4.83 10.61
C GLY A 191 -9.41 5.26 10.62
N SER A 192 -8.51 4.33 10.29
CA SER A 192 -7.06 4.50 10.32
C SER A 192 -6.41 3.75 9.18
N ASP A 193 -5.12 4.03 8.95
CA ASP A 193 -4.36 3.29 7.94
C ASP A 193 -4.24 1.79 8.30
N PRO A 194 -4.07 0.89 7.32
CA PRO A 194 -4.11 -0.57 7.53
C PRO A 194 -3.03 -1.15 8.46
N GLU A 195 -2.11 -0.31 8.92
CA GLU A 195 -1.01 -0.66 9.82
C GLU A 195 -1.33 -0.39 11.29
N ILE A 196 -2.39 0.38 11.54
CA ILE A 196 -2.89 0.71 12.87
C ILE A 196 -4.04 -0.24 13.17
N GLN A 197 -4.00 -0.91 14.32
CA GLN A 197 -5.05 -1.85 14.68
C GLN A 197 -6.33 -1.12 15.14
N VAL A 198 -6.14 -0.14 16.02
CA VAL A 198 -7.23 0.59 16.65
C VAL A 198 -7.04 2.09 16.40
N PRO A 199 -7.97 2.74 15.68
CA PRO A 199 -7.95 4.19 15.53
C PRO A 199 -8.02 4.88 16.88
N ASN A 200 -7.18 5.89 17.09
CA ASN A 200 -7.19 6.73 18.30
C ASN A 200 -7.11 8.21 17.91
N LEU A 201 -6.93 9.11 18.88
CA LEU A 201 -6.89 10.56 18.63
C LEU A 201 -5.69 11.00 17.78
N VAL A 202 -4.58 10.27 17.85
CA VAL A 202 -3.31 10.57 17.17
C VAL A 202 -3.21 9.84 15.83
N SER A 203 -3.77 8.64 15.73
CA SER A 203 -3.62 7.70 14.62
C SER A 203 -4.99 7.42 13.98
N ASN A 204 -5.39 8.27 13.04
CA ASN A 204 -6.62 8.15 12.27
C ASN A 204 -6.47 8.88 10.92
N HIS A 205 -7.42 8.72 10.00
CA HIS A 205 -7.31 9.36 8.67
C HIS A 205 -7.34 10.89 8.70
N LEU A 206 -7.93 11.53 9.71
CA LEU A 206 -7.88 12.99 9.84
C LEU A 206 -6.47 13.46 10.21
N THR A 207 -5.81 12.81 11.17
CA THR A 207 -4.44 13.17 11.55
C THR A 207 -3.44 12.85 10.45
N THR A 208 -3.55 11.68 9.80
CA THR A 208 -2.75 11.35 8.61
C THR A 208 -2.95 12.40 7.52
N GLY A 209 -4.20 12.75 7.18
CA GLY A 209 -4.49 13.75 6.14
C GLY A 209 -4.01 15.17 6.48
N LEU A 210 -4.04 15.57 7.77
CA LEU A 210 -3.47 16.84 8.22
C LEU A 210 -1.94 16.85 8.10
N LEU A 211 -1.27 15.78 8.53
CA LEU A 211 0.18 15.64 8.41
C LEU A 211 0.61 15.64 6.93
N ASP A 212 -0.09 14.90 6.08
CA ASP A 212 0.14 14.87 4.63
C ASP A 212 -0.05 16.25 4.02
N TYR A 213 -1.12 16.97 4.38
CA TYR A 213 -1.34 18.35 3.92
C TYR A 213 -0.18 19.27 4.31
N ILE A 214 0.22 19.26 5.59
CA ILE A 214 1.29 20.12 6.11
C ILE A 214 2.62 19.79 5.43
N HIS A 215 2.95 18.50 5.32
CA HIS A 215 4.17 18.03 4.68
C HIS A 215 4.20 18.33 3.18
N THR A 216 3.09 18.14 2.45
CA THR A 216 3.03 18.44 1.02
C THR A 216 3.15 19.93 0.74
N THR A 217 2.44 20.77 1.50
CA THR A 217 2.38 22.23 1.25
C THR A 217 3.52 23.03 1.89
N GLY A 218 4.20 22.47 2.90
CA GLY A 218 5.23 23.17 3.67
C GLY A 218 4.68 24.19 4.65
N ARG A 219 3.37 24.18 4.91
CA ARG A 219 2.67 25.16 5.77
C ARG A 219 2.81 24.80 7.26
N TYR A 220 4.05 24.59 7.69
CA TYR A 220 4.37 24.14 9.05
C TYR A 220 3.88 25.10 10.13
N ALA A 221 3.96 26.41 9.91
CA ALA A 221 3.46 27.41 10.86
C ALA A 221 1.94 27.29 11.10
N SER A 222 1.15 27.03 10.06
CA SER A 222 -0.30 26.78 10.20
C SER A 222 -0.55 25.51 11.01
N GLY A 223 0.20 24.44 10.72
CA GLY A 223 0.12 23.16 11.41
C GLY A 223 0.49 23.24 12.90
N ILE A 224 1.60 23.92 13.22
CA ILE A 224 2.05 24.18 14.59
C ILE A 224 0.96 24.90 15.38
N ASN A 225 0.41 25.99 14.84
CA ASN A 225 -0.66 26.75 15.49
C ASN A 225 -1.92 25.90 15.75
N LEU A 226 -2.29 25.02 14.81
CA LEU A 226 -3.43 24.11 14.99
C LEU A 226 -3.16 23.12 16.12
N PHE A 227 -2.04 22.40 16.09
CA PHE A 227 -1.74 21.38 17.09
C PHE A 227 -1.40 21.96 18.47
N GLU A 228 -0.82 23.16 18.56
CA GLU A 228 -0.65 23.88 19.83
C GLU A 228 -2.00 24.16 20.50
N LYS A 229 -2.99 24.64 19.74
CA LYS A 229 -4.35 24.85 20.27
C LYS A 229 -4.97 23.53 20.72
N LEU A 230 -4.85 22.47 19.94
CA LEU A 230 -5.42 21.17 20.25
C LEU A 230 -4.74 20.53 21.48
N ARG A 231 -3.42 20.65 21.62
CA ARG A 231 -2.63 20.18 22.77
C ARG A 231 -3.14 20.73 24.10
N THR A 232 -3.67 21.95 24.13
CA THR A 232 -4.24 22.53 25.37
C THR A 232 -5.43 21.74 25.92
N LYS A 233 -6.11 20.97 25.07
CA LYS A 233 -7.24 20.12 25.45
C LYS A 233 -6.81 18.69 25.79
N ASP A 234 -5.86 18.14 25.04
CA ASP A 234 -5.34 16.80 25.24
C ASP A 234 -3.81 16.73 25.01
N PRO A 235 -3.01 16.38 26.04
CA PRO A 235 -1.56 16.27 25.91
C PRO A 235 -1.06 15.19 24.93
N GLU A 236 -1.85 14.15 24.61
CA GLU A 236 -1.45 13.08 23.67
C GLU A 236 -1.11 13.62 22.27
N ILE A 237 -1.73 14.73 21.89
CA ILE A 237 -1.56 15.42 20.60
C ILE A 237 -0.14 16.01 20.44
N SER A 238 0.63 16.07 21.54
CA SER A 238 2.02 16.52 21.52
C SER A 238 2.90 15.66 20.59
N SER A 239 2.56 14.40 20.34
CA SER A 239 3.26 13.55 19.38
C SER A 239 3.12 14.06 17.94
N LEU A 240 1.92 14.51 17.54
CA LEU A 240 1.67 15.10 16.23
C LEU A 240 2.40 16.45 16.08
N LEU A 241 2.34 17.28 17.12
CA LEU A 241 3.04 18.57 17.13
C LEU A 241 4.57 18.39 17.01
N ALA A 242 5.13 17.40 17.72
CA ALA A 242 6.55 17.07 17.61
C ALA A 242 6.93 16.61 16.20
N GLN A 243 6.11 15.80 15.54
CA GLN A 243 6.33 15.41 14.14
C GLN A 243 6.34 16.62 13.21
N VAL A 244 5.43 17.57 13.40
CA VAL A 244 5.40 18.81 12.60
C VAL A 244 6.63 19.68 12.85
N TYR A 245 7.09 19.83 14.11
CA TYR A 245 8.32 20.57 14.40
C TYR A 245 9.55 19.91 13.77
N ILE A 246 9.65 18.58 13.81
CA ILE A 246 10.74 17.83 13.15
C ILE A 246 10.71 18.08 11.64
N ALA A 247 9.53 18.04 11.01
CA ALA A 247 9.38 18.31 9.58
C ALA A 247 9.67 19.79 9.21
N ALA A 248 9.52 20.70 10.16
CA ALA A 248 9.82 22.13 10.03
C ALA A 248 11.29 22.49 10.33
N ASP A 249 12.17 21.50 10.51
CA ASP A 249 13.57 21.65 10.94
C ASP A 249 13.75 22.33 12.33
N GLU A 250 12.70 22.38 13.16
CA GLU A 250 12.73 22.92 14.53
C GLU A 250 12.95 21.82 15.59
N GLU A 251 14.01 21.02 15.40
CA GLU A 251 14.27 19.80 16.18
C GLU A 251 14.42 20.04 17.69
N VAL A 252 15.03 21.16 18.09
CA VAL A 252 15.27 21.47 19.52
C VAL A 252 13.95 21.63 20.26
N LYS A 253 13.01 22.39 19.69
CA LYS A 253 11.67 22.56 20.26
C LYS A 253 10.91 21.24 20.28
N ALA A 254 11.05 20.42 19.24
CA ALA A 254 10.43 19.10 19.20
C ALA A 254 10.91 18.21 20.35
N VAL A 255 12.22 18.20 20.64
CA VAL A 255 12.80 17.41 21.72
C VAL A 255 12.39 17.94 23.10
N GLU A 256 12.39 19.26 23.29
CA GLU A 256 11.88 19.90 24.53
C GLU A 256 10.41 19.53 24.77
N LEU A 257 9.58 19.64 23.73
CA LEU A 257 8.18 19.24 23.77
C LEU A 257 7.99 17.76 24.11
N LEU A 258 8.71 16.87 23.44
CA LEU A 258 8.65 15.43 23.71
C LEU A 258 9.07 15.12 25.15
N HIS A 259 10.11 15.80 25.66
CA HIS A 259 10.56 15.63 27.03
C HIS A 259 9.48 16.03 28.04
N GLU A 260 8.87 17.20 27.87
CA GLU A 260 7.76 17.66 28.71
C GLU A 260 6.57 16.71 28.65
N ALA A 261 6.14 16.34 27.44
CA ALA A 261 4.97 15.48 27.24
C ALA A 261 5.17 14.06 27.81
N ILE A 262 6.37 13.48 27.68
CA ILE A 262 6.68 12.15 28.24
C ILE A 262 6.79 12.18 29.77
N GLN A 263 7.14 13.32 30.38
CA GLN A 263 7.06 13.46 31.84
C GLN A 263 5.61 13.40 32.33
N GLU A 264 4.67 13.99 31.58
CA GLU A 264 3.24 13.96 31.89
C GLU A 264 2.59 12.61 31.57
N LEU A 265 2.94 12.03 30.41
CA LEU A 265 2.40 10.76 29.89
C LEU A 265 3.53 9.74 29.62
N PRO A 266 4.03 9.06 30.67
CA PRO A 266 5.23 8.22 30.52
C PRO A 266 4.99 6.91 29.78
N MET A 267 3.74 6.50 29.56
CA MET A 267 3.39 5.21 28.92
C MET A 267 2.63 5.39 27.61
N ASP A 268 2.61 6.59 27.04
CA ASP A 268 2.05 6.78 25.71
C ASP A 268 3.02 6.27 24.64
N TYR A 269 2.55 5.35 23.79
CA TYR A 269 3.38 4.74 22.77
C TYR A 269 3.67 5.70 21.61
N SER A 270 2.76 6.66 21.33
CA SER A 270 2.89 7.56 20.18
C SER A 270 4.04 8.57 20.36
N LEU A 271 4.16 9.12 21.57
CA LEU A 271 5.28 9.98 21.98
C LEU A 271 6.60 9.20 22.00
N LEU A 272 6.59 7.98 22.55
CA LEU A 272 7.78 7.14 22.62
C LEU A 272 8.24 6.69 21.23
N ASP A 273 7.33 6.36 20.32
CA ASP A 273 7.66 6.01 18.93
C ASP A 273 8.29 7.20 18.19
N CYS A 274 7.70 8.39 18.32
CA CYS A 274 8.25 9.62 17.72
C CYS A 274 9.66 9.92 18.23
N GLN A 275 9.89 9.77 19.54
CA GLN A 275 11.21 9.97 20.15
C GLN A 275 12.21 8.90 19.69
N ALA A 276 11.81 7.63 19.62
CA ALA A 276 12.67 6.54 19.17
C ALA A 276 13.06 6.71 17.68
N ASP A 277 12.10 7.06 16.82
CA ASP A 277 12.33 7.37 15.40
C ASP A 277 13.33 8.52 15.23
N PHE A 278 13.14 9.60 15.97
CA PHE A 278 14.05 10.75 15.95
C PHE A 278 15.48 10.36 16.34
N CYS A 279 15.65 9.64 17.46
CA CYS A 279 16.97 9.17 17.90
C CYS A 279 17.61 8.22 16.88
N ASN A 280 16.83 7.31 16.28
CA ASN A 280 17.33 6.38 15.28
C ASN A 280 17.80 7.09 14.00
N LYS A 281 17.02 8.06 13.50
CA LYS A 281 17.39 8.90 12.35
C LYS A 281 18.66 9.72 12.58
N LYS A 282 18.95 10.11 13.83
CA LYS A 282 20.20 10.79 14.22
C LYS A 282 21.39 9.85 14.41
N GLY A 283 21.23 8.54 14.17
CA GLY A 283 22.27 7.54 14.36
C GLY A 283 22.57 7.23 15.83
N ARG A 284 21.66 7.60 16.75
CA ARG A 284 21.76 7.33 18.19
C ARG A 284 20.83 6.19 18.59
N SER A 285 21.03 5.06 17.92
CA SER A 285 20.27 3.82 18.15
C SER A 285 20.48 3.23 19.54
N ASP A 286 21.58 3.59 20.21
CA ASP A 286 21.87 3.25 21.60
C ASP A 286 20.81 3.83 22.57
N LEU A 287 20.40 5.08 22.35
CA LEU A 287 19.35 5.73 23.13
C LEU A 287 17.96 5.28 22.68
N ALA A 288 17.78 5.10 21.36
CA ALA A 288 16.50 4.69 20.78
C ALA A 288 16.04 3.30 21.29
N LEU A 289 16.98 2.39 21.59
CA LEU A 289 16.66 1.01 21.99
C LEU A 289 15.79 0.94 23.25
N GLU A 290 16.15 1.66 24.30
CA GLU A 290 15.40 1.60 25.56
C GLU A 290 14.02 2.24 25.41
N ILE A 291 13.94 3.31 24.61
CA ILE A 291 12.68 4.01 24.30
C ILE A 291 11.77 3.10 23.48
N ALA A 292 12.29 2.44 22.44
CA ALA A 292 11.54 1.53 21.59
C ALA A 292 11.03 0.30 22.37
N ARG A 293 11.85 -0.26 23.28
CA ARG A 293 11.41 -1.33 24.18
C ARG A 293 10.26 -0.89 25.06
N ARG A 294 10.35 0.32 25.62
CA ARG A 294 9.26 0.90 26.42
C ARG A 294 8.00 1.11 25.59
N SER A 295 8.13 1.56 24.34
CA SER A 295 7.01 1.71 23.40
C SER A 295 6.28 0.39 23.13
N VAL A 296 7.03 -0.70 22.93
CA VAL A 296 6.46 -2.06 22.79
C VAL A 296 5.74 -2.50 24.07
N VAL A 297 6.28 -2.18 25.25
CA VAL A 297 5.62 -2.52 26.52
C VAL A 297 4.33 -1.72 26.71
N SER A 298 4.26 -0.46 26.26
CA SER A 298 3.03 0.33 26.30
C SER A 298 1.95 -0.17 25.35
N ALA A 299 2.31 -0.57 24.13
CA ALA A 299 1.37 -1.03 23.12
C ALA A 299 1.90 -2.28 22.38
N PRO A 300 1.79 -3.47 22.99
CA PRO A 300 2.30 -4.72 22.41
C PRO A 300 1.44 -5.26 21.27
N SER A 301 0.20 -4.77 21.11
CA SER A 301 -0.71 -5.19 20.04
C SER A 301 -0.53 -4.40 18.75
N GLU A 302 0.12 -3.23 18.79
CA GLU A 302 0.31 -2.37 17.63
C GLU A 302 1.53 -2.80 16.82
N PHE A 303 1.40 -2.86 15.50
CA PHE A 303 2.51 -3.24 14.61
C PHE A 303 3.66 -2.22 14.65
N GLY A 304 3.33 -0.93 14.68
CA GLY A 304 4.31 0.16 14.59
C GLY A 304 5.40 0.12 15.67
N THR A 305 5.03 -0.23 16.91
CA THR A 305 5.98 -0.28 18.04
C THR A 305 7.02 -1.40 17.85
N TRP A 306 6.59 -2.57 17.38
CA TRP A 306 7.47 -3.69 17.07
C TRP A 306 8.34 -3.43 15.84
N ALA A 307 7.76 -2.84 14.79
CA ALA A 307 8.49 -2.45 13.59
C ALA A 307 9.62 -1.46 13.94
N ARG A 308 9.34 -0.46 14.77
CA ARG A 308 10.35 0.49 15.27
C ARG A 308 11.46 -0.20 16.04
N LEU A 309 11.13 -1.12 16.93
CA LEU A 309 12.12 -1.87 17.69
C LEU A 309 12.99 -2.74 16.76
N ALA A 310 12.40 -3.34 15.73
CA ALA A 310 13.13 -4.10 14.73
C ALA A 310 14.10 -3.20 13.93
N GLU A 311 13.65 -2.01 13.48
CA GLU A 311 14.51 -1.00 12.82
C GLU A 311 15.71 -0.61 13.70
N VAL A 312 15.48 -0.38 15.00
CA VAL A 312 16.56 -0.05 15.93
C VAL A 312 17.54 -1.21 16.07
N TYR A 313 17.09 -2.47 16.16
CA TYR A 313 18.00 -3.62 16.18
C TYR A 313 18.78 -3.80 14.87
N VAL A 314 18.15 -3.52 13.72
CA VAL A 314 18.83 -3.50 12.40
C VAL A 314 19.93 -2.46 12.39
N SER A 315 19.68 -1.26 12.91
CA SER A 315 20.69 -0.19 12.99
C SER A 315 21.84 -0.49 13.96
N LEU A 316 21.58 -1.28 15.01
CA LEU A 316 22.59 -1.78 15.96
C LEU A 316 23.31 -3.04 15.49
N GLU A 317 23.02 -3.52 14.28
CA GLU A 317 23.56 -4.76 13.71
C GLU A 317 23.29 -6.01 14.58
N GLN A 318 22.21 -5.98 15.39
CA GLN A 318 21.75 -7.08 16.22
C GLN A 318 20.72 -7.93 15.47
N TRP A 319 21.20 -8.65 14.45
CA TRP A 319 20.35 -9.36 13.48
C TRP A 319 19.46 -10.45 14.11
N ASP A 320 19.98 -11.22 15.08
CA ASP A 320 19.22 -12.27 15.76
C ASP A 320 17.99 -11.69 16.46
N LEU A 321 18.19 -10.59 17.18
CA LEU A 321 17.13 -9.89 17.91
C LEU A 321 16.17 -9.17 16.96
N ALA A 322 16.67 -8.62 15.86
CA ALA A 322 15.83 -8.02 14.82
C ALA A 322 14.85 -9.05 14.23
N LEU A 323 15.33 -10.25 13.87
CA LEU A 323 14.45 -11.31 13.36
C LEU A 323 13.47 -11.83 14.41
N LEU A 324 13.91 -12.01 15.66
CA LEU A 324 13.01 -12.40 16.76
C LEU A 324 11.90 -11.37 17.00
N THR A 325 12.25 -10.09 16.91
CA THR A 325 11.31 -8.97 17.05
C THR A 325 10.34 -8.95 15.88
N LEU A 326 10.84 -9.10 14.64
CA LEU A 326 10.03 -9.17 13.44
C LEU A 326 9.04 -10.33 13.48
N ASN A 327 9.47 -11.51 13.95
CA ASN A 327 8.60 -12.68 14.13
C ASN A 327 7.51 -12.45 15.19
N SER A 328 7.74 -11.54 16.13
CA SER A 328 6.79 -11.19 17.19
C SER A 328 5.84 -10.06 16.79
N CYS A 329 6.01 -9.45 15.60
CA CYS A 329 5.15 -8.37 15.14
C CYS A 329 3.70 -8.86 14.92
N PRO A 330 2.70 -8.15 15.46
CA PRO A 330 1.30 -8.41 15.13
C PRO A 330 1.04 -8.03 13.67
N MET A 331 0.46 -8.94 12.89
CA MET A 331 0.18 -8.73 11.47
C MET A 331 -1.31 -8.52 11.25
N PHE A 332 -1.67 -7.50 10.47
CA PHE A 332 -3.06 -7.16 10.18
C PHE A 332 -3.42 -7.49 8.74
N THR A 333 -4.65 -7.93 8.54
CA THR A 333 -5.19 -8.14 7.20
C THR A 333 -5.39 -6.78 6.54
N TYR A 334 -4.73 -6.57 5.40
CA TYR A 334 -4.90 -5.36 4.61
C TYR A 334 -6.36 -5.22 4.13
N GLN A 335 -6.98 -4.08 4.45
CA GLN A 335 -8.24 -3.66 3.88
C GLN A 335 -7.91 -2.66 2.75
N ASP A 336 -8.46 -2.88 1.55
CA ASP A 336 -8.30 -1.92 0.45
C ASP A 336 -9.32 -0.80 0.63
N LYS A 337 -8.97 0.36 0.07
CA LYS A 337 -9.82 1.55 0.12
C LYS A 337 -11.19 1.27 -0.47
N ASP A 338 -12.21 1.95 0.03
CA ASP A 338 -13.59 1.81 -0.43
C ASP A 338 -13.71 2.14 -1.93
N ALA A 339 -13.71 1.13 -2.80
CA ALA A 339 -13.86 1.32 -4.25
C ALA A 339 -15.35 1.24 -4.65
N PRO A 340 -15.82 2.09 -5.58
CA PRO A 340 -17.19 2.04 -6.06
C PRO A 340 -17.44 0.73 -6.81
N ARG A 341 -18.49 -0.01 -6.40
CA ARG A 341 -18.93 -1.22 -7.09
C ARG A 341 -20.05 -0.84 -8.06
N MET A 342 -19.70 -0.59 -9.30
CA MET A 342 -20.63 -0.10 -10.33
C MET A 342 -21.11 -1.23 -11.26
N PRO A 343 -22.34 -1.14 -11.80
CA PRO A 343 -22.82 -2.08 -12.81
C PRO A 343 -22.02 -1.96 -14.11
N GLU A 344 -22.09 -3.00 -14.96
CA GLU A 344 -21.42 -3.00 -16.26
C GLU A 344 -21.96 -1.84 -17.13
N PRO A 345 -21.10 -0.96 -17.64
CA PRO A 345 -21.54 0.18 -18.41
C PRO A 345 -21.89 -0.22 -19.85
N GLN A 346 -22.93 0.39 -20.41
CA GLN A 346 -23.30 0.20 -21.82
C GLN A 346 -22.22 0.73 -22.76
N LYS A 347 -21.59 1.85 -22.38
CA LYS A 347 -20.53 2.50 -23.14
C LYS A 347 -19.68 3.36 -22.21
N VAL A 348 -18.37 3.36 -22.43
CA VAL A 348 -17.44 4.28 -21.75
C VAL A 348 -16.89 5.28 -22.77
N PHE A 349 -16.98 6.57 -22.46
CA PHE A 349 -16.42 7.64 -23.27
C PHE A 349 -15.39 8.42 -22.46
N LEU A 350 -14.11 8.29 -22.84
CA LEU A 350 -12.97 8.93 -22.18
C LEU A 350 -12.34 9.96 -23.14
N PRO A 351 -12.83 11.21 -23.15
CA PRO A 351 -12.30 12.25 -24.03
C PRO A 351 -10.85 12.60 -23.66
N ILE A 352 -10.05 12.92 -24.68
CA ILE A 352 -8.68 13.41 -24.54
C ILE A 352 -8.69 14.92 -24.72
N MET A 353 -8.09 15.66 -23.78
CA MET A 353 -7.93 17.11 -23.90
C MET A 353 -6.74 17.45 -24.81
N PRO A 354 -6.86 18.44 -25.71
CA PRO A 354 -5.73 18.94 -26.50
C PRO A 354 -4.51 19.31 -25.66
N GLU A 355 -4.74 19.84 -24.46
CA GLU A 355 -3.72 20.25 -23.49
C GLU A 355 -2.99 19.05 -22.84
N ALA A 356 -3.49 17.84 -23.02
CA ALA A 356 -2.86 16.61 -22.54
C ALA A 356 -2.15 15.83 -23.66
N ILE A 357 -2.23 16.29 -24.90
CA ILE A 357 -1.63 15.60 -26.05
C ILE A 357 -0.12 15.83 -26.02
N CYS A 358 0.62 14.74 -25.88
CA CYS A 358 2.07 14.69 -25.97
C CYS A 358 2.46 13.37 -26.64
N ASP A 359 3.10 13.45 -27.80
CA ASP A 359 3.47 12.29 -28.63
C ASP A 359 4.34 11.27 -27.86
N GLU A 360 5.09 11.71 -26.84
CA GLU A 360 5.91 10.85 -25.98
C GLU A 360 5.09 10.04 -24.95
N ILE A 361 3.83 10.41 -24.70
CA ILE A 361 2.97 9.87 -23.62
C ILE A 361 1.78 9.09 -24.21
N GLU A 362 1.75 8.87 -25.53
CA GLU A 362 0.68 8.07 -26.16
C GLU A 362 0.75 6.61 -25.70
N ASP A 363 -0.27 6.20 -24.95
CA ASP A 363 -0.54 4.79 -24.66
C ASP A 363 -0.88 4.10 -25.99
N SER A 364 0.10 3.41 -26.58
CA SER A 364 -0.16 2.39 -27.60
C SER A 364 -1.22 1.43 -27.05
N ASN A 365 -2.24 1.19 -27.89
CA ASN A 365 -3.51 0.53 -27.60
C ASN A 365 -3.45 -0.56 -26.51
N VAL A 366 -4.51 -0.59 -25.69
CA VAL A 366 -4.78 -1.57 -24.62
C VAL A 366 -4.72 -3.05 -25.08
N ASP A 367 -4.66 -3.29 -26.40
CA ASP A 367 -4.65 -4.63 -27.01
C ASP A 367 -3.26 -5.28 -27.14
N ASP A 368 -2.16 -4.56 -26.92
CA ASP A 368 -0.81 -5.18 -26.90
C ASP A 368 -0.44 -5.59 -25.46
N MET A 369 -1.15 -6.60 -24.92
CA MET A 369 -0.60 -7.37 -23.79
C MET A 369 0.57 -8.21 -24.31
N GLU A 370 1.75 -7.59 -24.40
CA GLU A 370 2.98 -8.32 -24.70
C GLU A 370 3.14 -9.46 -23.68
N LEU A 371 3.43 -10.68 -24.15
CA LEU A 371 3.55 -11.84 -23.27
C LEU A 371 4.71 -11.65 -22.29
N VAL A 372 4.41 -11.16 -21.09
CA VAL A 372 5.36 -11.12 -19.95
C VAL A 372 5.70 -12.54 -19.56
N HIS A 373 6.99 -12.83 -19.38
CA HIS A 373 7.43 -14.14 -18.97
C HIS A 373 6.76 -14.58 -17.65
N PRO A 374 6.19 -15.80 -17.55
CA PRO A 374 5.41 -16.23 -16.38
C PRO A 374 6.12 -16.13 -15.03
N THR A 375 7.45 -16.18 -14.99
CA THR A 375 8.22 -16.01 -13.73
C THR A 375 8.18 -14.58 -13.21
N LEU A 376 8.16 -13.57 -14.09
CA LEU A 376 8.08 -12.16 -13.71
C LEU A 376 6.68 -11.79 -13.25
N ARG A 377 5.65 -12.33 -13.91
CA ARG A 377 4.25 -12.15 -13.50
C ARG A 377 3.92 -12.78 -12.15
N LYS A 378 4.64 -13.84 -11.76
CA LYS A 378 4.45 -14.56 -10.49
C LYS A 378 5.22 -13.96 -9.31
N LEU A 379 5.88 -12.81 -9.45
CA LEU A 379 6.57 -12.18 -8.34
C LEU A 379 5.56 -11.66 -7.30
N HIS A 380 5.37 -12.45 -6.23
CA HIS A 380 4.40 -12.16 -5.19
C HIS A 380 4.73 -10.88 -4.38
N ALA A 381 6.01 -10.50 -4.32
CA ALA A 381 6.48 -9.33 -3.57
C ALA A 381 5.82 -8.01 -4.00
N ALA A 382 5.49 -7.88 -5.29
CA ALA A 382 4.83 -6.68 -5.83
C ALA A 382 3.41 -6.47 -5.27
N GLY A 383 2.77 -7.54 -4.78
CA GLY A 383 1.41 -7.49 -4.24
C GLY A 383 1.33 -7.20 -2.74
N PHE A 384 2.45 -7.13 -2.02
CA PHE A 384 2.41 -6.88 -0.58
C PHE A 384 1.92 -5.47 -0.26
N LYS A 385 1.07 -5.36 0.76
CA LYS A 385 0.50 -4.10 1.25
C LYS A 385 0.43 -4.11 2.79
N GLY A 386 0.33 -2.93 3.39
CA GLY A 386 0.23 -2.77 4.86
C GLY A 386 1.42 -3.35 5.61
N THR A 387 1.16 -4.04 6.72
CA THR A 387 2.20 -4.57 7.61
C THR A 387 3.15 -5.55 6.92
N PHE A 388 2.66 -6.37 5.97
CA PHE A 388 3.48 -7.33 5.22
C PHE A 388 4.52 -6.64 4.34
N LEU A 389 4.16 -5.51 3.73
CA LEU A 389 5.10 -4.74 2.92
C LEU A 389 6.21 -4.15 3.78
N LYS A 390 5.86 -3.53 4.93
CA LYS A 390 6.85 -2.97 5.86
C LYS A 390 7.78 -4.06 6.41
N ALA A 391 7.23 -5.19 6.82
CA ALA A 391 8.03 -6.33 7.27
C ALA A 391 8.97 -6.85 6.16
N TYR A 392 8.49 -6.92 4.92
CA TYR A 392 9.31 -7.31 3.77
C TYR A 392 10.44 -6.31 3.51
N MET A 393 10.18 -5.00 3.57
CA MET A 393 11.20 -3.96 3.41
C MET A 393 12.31 -4.06 4.48
N LEU A 394 11.96 -4.33 5.73
CA LEU A 394 12.94 -4.58 6.79
C LEU A 394 13.78 -5.83 6.50
N LEU A 395 13.16 -6.89 5.98
CA LEU A 395 13.87 -8.11 5.61
C LEU A 395 14.83 -7.89 4.44
N THR A 396 14.44 -7.10 3.42
CA THR A 396 15.33 -6.76 2.31
C THR A 396 16.48 -5.85 2.76
N GLU A 397 16.24 -4.96 3.72
CA GLU A 397 17.28 -4.13 4.32
C GLU A 397 18.32 -4.96 5.10
N ILE A 398 17.87 -5.93 5.92
CA ILE A 398 18.76 -6.88 6.59
C ILE A 398 19.59 -7.62 5.52
N THR A 399 18.93 -8.16 4.50
CA THR A 399 19.58 -8.94 3.43
C THR A 399 20.63 -8.13 2.69
N LYS A 400 20.37 -6.84 2.42
CA LYS A 400 21.33 -5.93 1.81
C LYS A 400 22.62 -5.79 2.63
N LYS A 401 22.52 -5.82 3.97
CA LYS A 401 23.65 -5.64 4.89
C LYS A 401 24.47 -6.91 5.09
N ILE A 402 23.83 -8.05 5.29
CA ILE A 402 24.51 -9.31 5.68
C ILE A 402 24.60 -10.36 4.55
N GLY A 403 23.81 -10.22 3.50
CA GLY A 403 23.68 -11.23 2.43
C GLY A 403 22.78 -12.41 2.79
N TRP A 404 22.37 -13.15 1.77
CA TRP A 404 21.41 -14.26 1.89
C TRP A 404 21.91 -15.43 2.75
N ASP A 405 23.15 -15.87 2.56
CA ASP A 405 23.68 -17.05 3.27
C ASP A 405 23.80 -16.80 4.78
N GLN A 406 24.25 -15.61 5.16
CA GLN A 406 24.35 -15.23 6.57
C GLN A 406 22.95 -15.05 7.20
N LEU A 407 21.99 -14.51 6.45
CA LEU A 407 20.60 -14.43 6.87
C LEU A 407 20.01 -15.82 7.14
N LEU A 408 20.26 -16.80 6.26
CA LEU A 408 19.83 -18.18 6.47
C LEU A 408 20.49 -18.82 7.68
N ARG A 409 21.78 -18.54 7.92
CA ARG A 409 22.48 -19.01 9.12
C ARG A 409 21.82 -18.48 10.39
N ILE A 410 21.57 -17.17 10.46
CA ILE A 410 20.89 -16.53 11.59
C ILE A 410 19.48 -17.10 11.75
N ARG A 411 18.73 -17.24 10.65
CA ARG A 411 17.40 -17.88 10.63
C ARG A 411 17.44 -19.28 11.27
N SER A 412 18.41 -20.12 10.89
CA SER A 412 18.56 -21.48 11.44
C SER A 412 19.00 -21.52 12.91
N GLN A 413 19.69 -20.47 13.39
CA GLN A 413 20.13 -20.35 14.77
C GLN A 413 18.97 -19.93 15.69
N VAL A 414 18.12 -19.04 15.20
CA VAL A 414 17.05 -18.39 15.97
C VAL A 414 15.74 -19.17 15.88
N PHE A 415 15.43 -19.76 14.72
CA PHE A 415 14.14 -20.39 14.45
C PHE A 415 14.19 -21.90 14.30
N VAL A 416 13.05 -22.52 14.60
CA VAL A 416 12.67 -23.90 14.24
C VAL A 416 11.46 -23.80 13.31
N MET A 417 11.45 -24.62 12.25
CA MET A 417 10.34 -24.67 11.31
C MET A 417 9.18 -25.51 11.88
N GLU A 418 7.93 -25.20 11.50
CA GLU A 418 6.77 -25.92 12.04
C GLU A 418 6.78 -27.41 11.69
N GLU A 419 7.27 -27.77 10.51
CA GLU A 419 7.43 -29.16 10.08
C GLU A 419 8.48 -29.90 10.93
N GLU A 420 9.62 -29.25 11.20
CA GLU A 420 10.66 -29.79 12.09
C GLU A 420 10.13 -29.99 13.52
N TYR A 421 9.36 -29.02 14.03
CA TYR A 421 8.71 -29.10 15.33
C TYR A 421 7.65 -30.21 15.41
N ARG A 422 6.87 -30.43 14.33
CA ARG A 422 5.86 -31.50 14.25
C ARG A 422 6.49 -32.89 14.15
N HIS A 423 7.52 -33.06 13.32
CA HIS A 423 8.26 -34.31 13.19
C HIS A 423 8.96 -34.70 14.50
N GLU A 424 9.45 -33.74 15.27
CA GLU A 424 10.03 -33.99 16.59
C GLU A 424 8.97 -34.42 17.62
N LYS A 425 7.78 -33.80 17.65
CA LYS A 425 6.68 -34.28 18.51
C LYS A 425 6.27 -35.71 18.20
N GLN A 426 6.25 -36.10 16.92
CA GLN A 426 5.98 -37.47 16.49
C GLN A 426 7.11 -38.45 16.88
N HIS A 427 8.37 -38.02 16.82
CA HIS A 427 9.52 -38.80 17.29
C HIS A 427 9.55 -38.96 18.82
N VAL A 428 9.15 -37.94 19.59
CA VAL A 428 9.08 -37.99 21.06
C VAL A 428 7.97 -38.93 21.53
N THR A 429 6.84 -39.02 20.81
CA THR A 429 5.78 -40.00 21.11
C THR A 429 6.18 -41.46 20.86
N HIS A 430 7.21 -41.72 20.05
CA HIS A 430 7.70 -43.09 19.81
C HIS A 430 8.85 -43.54 20.74
N HIS A 431 9.38 -42.66 21.60
CA HIS A 431 10.43 -42.99 22.58
C HIS A 431 9.99 -42.86 24.06
N GLY A 432 8.68 -42.80 24.33
CA GLY A 432 8.12 -42.99 25.67
C GLY A 432 8.18 -44.45 26.13
N SER A 433 9.30 -44.86 26.71
CA SER A 433 9.45 -46.09 27.49
C SER A 433 8.28 -46.26 28.46
N ARG A 434 7.57 -47.38 28.35
CA ARG A 434 6.53 -47.85 29.28
C ARG A 434 7.19 -48.08 30.65
N ASN A 435 7.15 -47.09 31.53
CA ASN A 435 7.52 -47.30 32.93
C ASN A 435 6.37 -47.95 33.70
N ALA A 436 6.66 -49.11 34.26
CA ALA A 436 5.79 -49.93 35.08
C ALA A 436 5.53 -49.26 36.44
N SER A 437 4.45 -48.48 36.56
CA SER A 437 3.96 -47.95 37.85
C SER A 437 2.47 -47.60 37.83
N THR A 438 1.61 -48.46 37.27
CA THR A 438 0.15 -48.42 37.51
C THR A 438 -0.44 -49.84 37.45
N THR A 439 0.17 -50.76 38.20
CA THR A 439 -0.32 -52.14 38.35
C THR A 439 -0.62 -52.44 39.81
N ALA A 440 -1.60 -51.75 40.39
CA ALA A 440 -2.28 -52.18 41.61
C ALA A 440 -3.56 -51.36 41.76
N LEU A 441 -4.69 -51.92 41.31
CA LEU A 441 -6.05 -51.73 41.87
C LEU A 441 -7.08 -52.41 40.93
N ARG A 442 -7.13 -53.75 40.98
CA ARG A 442 -8.31 -54.59 40.65
C ARG A 442 -8.18 -55.84 41.53
N SER A 443 -9.08 -56.14 42.47
CA SER A 443 -10.42 -56.77 42.34
C SER A 443 -10.89 -57.16 43.78
N PRO A 444 -12.11 -57.69 44.09
CA PRO A 444 -13.10 -58.35 43.20
C PRO A 444 -14.61 -58.05 43.44
N SER A 445 -15.42 -58.46 42.46
CA SER A 445 -16.91 -58.51 42.42
C SER A 445 -17.51 -59.49 43.46
N PRO A 446 -18.85 -59.49 43.74
CA PRO A 446 -19.78 -60.25 42.88
C PRO A 446 -21.30 -59.84 42.84
N THR A 447 -22.00 -60.47 41.88
CA THR A 447 -23.43 -60.92 41.82
C THR A 447 -24.62 -60.04 41.38
N THR A 448 -25.01 -60.25 40.11
CA THR A 448 -26.32 -60.69 39.53
C THR A 448 -27.64 -59.90 39.63
N ASN A 449 -28.20 -59.67 38.42
CA ASN A 449 -29.60 -59.73 37.95
C ASN A 449 -30.58 -58.56 38.21
N THR A 450 -30.92 -57.77 37.17
CA THR A 450 -32.14 -57.92 36.32
C THR A 450 -32.47 -56.66 35.49
N ASN A 451 -32.78 -56.89 34.20
CA ASN A 451 -33.66 -56.20 33.23
C ASN A 451 -33.76 -54.65 33.12
N GLY A 452 -33.64 -54.15 31.88
CA GLY A 452 -34.36 -52.94 31.43
C GLY A 452 -33.67 -52.07 30.36
N GLU A 453 -33.72 -52.52 29.10
CA GLU A 453 -33.86 -51.77 27.83
C GLU A 453 -32.99 -50.55 27.41
N ALA A 454 -32.43 -50.74 26.20
CA ALA A 454 -32.34 -49.82 25.05
C ALA A 454 -31.02 -49.03 24.78
N HIS A 455 -30.26 -49.61 23.82
CA HIS A 455 -29.39 -49.05 22.76
C HIS A 455 -28.31 -48.01 23.13
N GLY A 456 -27.01 -48.19 22.91
CA GLY A 456 -26.25 -49.19 22.15
C GLY A 456 -25.34 -48.50 21.12
N GLU A 457 -24.13 -48.11 21.54
CA GLU A 457 -23.01 -47.75 20.66
C GLU A 457 -22.13 -48.99 20.35
N VAL A 458 -21.21 -48.77 19.39
CA VAL A 458 -19.83 -49.30 19.26
C VAL A 458 -19.52 -50.49 18.31
N GLU A 459 -18.65 -50.14 17.36
CA GLU A 459 -17.39 -50.78 16.92
C GLU A 459 -17.25 -51.94 15.92
N GLU A 460 -16.14 -51.77 15.20
CA GLU A 460 -15.45 -52.59 14.20
C GLU A 460 -14.95 -53.95 14.73
N ILE A 461 -14.56 -54.86 13.81
CA ILE A 461 -13.20 -55.43 13.71
C ILE A 461 -13.12 -56.49 12.55
N SER A 462 -12.01 -56.37 11.80
CA SER A 462 -11.14 -57.32 11.04
C SER A 462 -11.65 -58.56 10.27
N ASP A 463 -10.96 -58.86 9.16
CA ASP A 463 -10.14 -60.08 8.91
C ASP A 463 -9.67 -60.07 7.42
N ALA A 464 -8.38 -60.06 7.06
CA ALA A 464 -7.33 -61.11 7.06
C ALA A 464 -7.10 -61.77 5.66
N GLU A 465 -5.83 -61.69 5.22
CA GLU A 465 -4.98 -62.48 4.28
C GLU A 465 -5.56 -63.75 3.59
N GLU A 466 -5.15 -64.22 2.38
CA GLU A 466 -3.80 -64.60 1.90
C GLU A 466 -3.85 -65.15 0.43
N THR A 467 -2.79 -64.97 -0.39
CA THR A 467 -2.21 -65.84 -1.50
C THR A 467 -3.08 -66.40 -2.66
N GLU A 468 -2.66 -66.68 -3.92
CA GLU A 468 -1.41 -66.70 -4.71
C GLU A 468 -1.74 -66.89 -6.22
N GLU A 469 -0.81 -66.44 -7.08
CA GLU A 469 -0.39 -66.78 -8.48
C GLU A 469 -1.27 -67.53 -9.53
N HIS A 470 -1.25 -67.05 -10.80
CA HIS A 470 -0.47 -67.63 -11.93
C HIS A 470 -0.70 -66.98 -13.34
N GLN A 471 0.43 -66.61 -13.99
CA GLN A 471 0.90 -66.81 -15.40
C GLN A 471 0.06 -66.46 -16.68
N ALA A 472 0.52 -65.41 -17.41
CA ALA A 472 1.20 -65.35 -18.75
C ALA A 472 0.73 -66.22 -19.96
N PRO A 473 1.25 -66.07 -21.23
CA PRO A 473 1.76 -64.93 -22.05
C PRO A 473 1.42 -65.00 -23.59
N ASN A 474 1.85 -64.00 -24.39
CA ASN A 474 2.40 -64.05 -25.80
C ASN A 474 2.26 -62.66 -26.47
N GLY A 475 3.12 -62.10 -27.33
CA GLY A 475 4.38 -62.49 -27.98
C GLY A 475 4.52 -61.81 -29.37
N GLU A 476 5.56 -60.97 -29.57
CA GLU A 476 6.28 -60.53 -30.82
C GLU A 476 5.49 -59.79 -31.97
N SER A 477 5.98 -58.83 -32.79
CA SER A 477 7.31 -58.48 -33.33
C SER A 477 7.37 -57.06 -34.00
N SER A 478 8.58 -56.46 -34.00
CA SER A 478 9.28 -55.68 -35.07
C SER A 478 8.89 -54.25 -35.54
N THR A 479 9.84 -53.33 -35.27
CA THR A 479 10.55 -52.35 -36.16
C THR A 479 9.86 -51.09 -36.72
N SER A 480 10.31 -49.89 -36.28
CA SER A 480 11.18 -48.94 -37.02
C SER A 480 11.21 -47.55 -36.37
N ALA A 481 12.30 -46.82 -36.62
CA ALA A 481 12.79 -45.65 -35.88
C ALA A 481 12.13 -44.30 -36.23
N ALA A 482 12.06 -43.37 -35.26
CA ALA A 482 12.60 -41.99 -35.32
C ALA A 482 11.97 -41.06 -34.24
N ALA A 483 12.85 -40.46 -33.41
CA ALA A 483 12.79 -39.17 -32.71
C ALA A 483 11.43 -38.52 -32.34
N THR A 484 11.16 -38.39 -31.03
CA THR A 484 11.18 -37.11 -30.25
C THR A 484 10.71 -37.43 -28.82
N ALA A 485 11.59 -37.24 -27.84
CA ALA A 485 11.31 -37.48 -26.43
C ALA A 485 10.73 -36.19 -25.80
N GLU A 486 9.54 -36.32 -25.22
CA GLU A 486 8.98 -35.36 -24.27
C GLU A 486 9.71 -35.52 -22.92
N GLU A 487 10.40 -34.49 -22.47
CA GLU A 487 10.95 -34.44 -21.11
C GLU A 487 9.87 -34.00 -20.13
N SER A 488 9.42 -34.96 -19.34
CA SER A 488 8.60 -34.78 -18.15
C SER A 488 9.39 -34.11 -17.01
N ILE A 489 8.76 -33.09 -16.44
CA ILE A 489 9.10 -32.31 -15.24
C ILE A 489 9.74 -33.16 -14.12
N ILE A 490 11.00 -32.85 -13.79
CA ILE A 490 11.71 -33.34 -12.61
C ILE A 490 11.58 -32.31 -11.48
N LYS A 491 10.98 -32.73 -10.35
CA LYS A 491 11.04 -32.02 -9.07
C LYS A 491 12.49 -32.00 -8.56
N PRO A 492 13.06 -30.85 -8.14
CA PRO A 492 14.37 -30.85 -7.52
C PRO A 492 14.28 -31.42 -6.09
N GLY A 493 15.08 -32.45 -5.84
CA GLY A 493 15.25 -33.09 -4.55
C GLY A 493 15.97 -32.21 -3.54
N HIS A 494 15.68 -32.47 -2.27
CA HIS A 494 16.24 -31.85 -1.08
C HIS A 494 17.76 -31.69 -1.12
N THR A 495 18.21 -30.51 -0.72
CA THR A 495 19.61 -30.16 -0.47
C THR A 495 20.21 -31.08 0.59
N VAL A 496 21.27 -31.77 0.19
CA VAL A 496 22.11 -32.62 1.04
C VAL A 496 22.81 -31.75 2.10
N ALA A 497 22.68 -32.16 3.36
CA ALA A 497 23.36 -31.54 4.50
C ALA A 497 24.88 -31.52 4.28
N SER A 498 25.50 -30.37 4.57
CA SER A 498 26.95 -30.20 4.50
C SER A 498 27.63 -31.00 5.62
N GLU A 499 28.28 -32.11 5.27
CA GLU A 499 29.19 -32.82 6.18
C GLU A 499 30.45 -31.99 6.41
N VAL A 500 30.69 -31.62 7.68
CA VAL A 500 31.88 -30.93 8.14
C VAL A 500 33.06 -31.91 8.14
N VAL A 501 34.03 -31.69 7.26
CA VAL A 501 35.29 -32.43 7.20
C VAL A 501 36.14 -32.08 8.44
N LYS A 502 36.32 -33.04 9.36
CA LYS A 502 37.30 -32.92 10.45
C LYS A 502 38.67 -33.43 9.98
N ALA A 503 39.63 -32.51 9.85
CA ALA A 503 41.06 -32.85 9.76
C ALA A 503 41.56 -33.28 11.15
N GLY A 504 42.34 -34.36 11.18
CA GLY A 504 42.81 -35.01 12.42
C GLY A 504 43.99 -34.31 13.10
N SER A 505 43.95 -34.29 14.44
CA SER A 505 45.10 -34.24 15.33
C SER A 505 44.70 -34.85 16.69
N ASP A 506 45.38 -35.91 17.10
CA ASP A 506 45.18 -36.65 18.34
C ASP A 506 45.69 -35.90 19.58
N ASP A 507 44.89 -35.87 20.65
CA ASP A 507 45.34 -36.09 22.05
C ASP A 507 44.11 -36.30 22.99
N PRO A 508 44.23 -37.01 24.14
CA PRO A 508 43.10 -37.77 24.73
C PRO A 508 42.44 -37.17 26.00
N ALA A 509 41.10 -37.23 26.01
CA ALA A 509 40.15 -37.41 27.14
C ALA A 509 40.01 -36.31 28.24
N PRO A 510 38.84 -36.19 28.96
CA PRO A 510 37.79 -37.20 29.16
C PRO A 510 36.35 -36.80 28.82
N SER A 511 35.59 -37.86 28.57
CA SER A 511 34.17 -37.98 28.25
C SER A 511 33.22 -37.52 29.36
N THR A 512 32.21 -36.70 29.01
CA THR A 512 30.78 -36.96 29.26
C THR A 512 29.91 -35.84 28.67
N SER A 513 29.54 -35.97 27.40
CA SER A 513 28.34 -35.32 26.87
C SER A 513 27.77 -36.19 25.76
N ASN A 514 26.64 -36.85 26.03
CA ASN A 514 25.88 -37.56 25.01
C ASN A 514 25.54 -36.59 23.85
N PRO A 515 25.77 -36.97 22.57
CA PRO A 515 25.40 -36.14 21.42
C PRO A 515 23.90 -35.79 21.38
N GLN A 516 23.05 -36.64 21.97
CA GLN A 516 21.60 -36.43 22.06
C GLN A 516 21.20 -35.28 23.00
N ASN A 517 21.97 -34.99 24.05
CA ASN A 517 21.65 -33.87 24.96
C ASN A 517 22.02 -32.50 24.34
N GLN A 518 23.04 -32.44 23.48
CA GLN A 518 23.34 -31.20 22.76
C GLN A 518 22.21 -30.84 21.80
N ASN A 519 21.70 -31.79 21.00
CA ASN A 519 20.57 -31.55 20.11
C ASN A 519 19.31 -31.12 20.89
N TYR A 520 18.99 -31.77 22.02
CA TYR A 520 17.80 -31.43 22.82
C TYR A 520 17.85 -30.02 23.42
N THR A 521 19.02 -29.58 23.91
CA THR A 521 19.21 -28.19 24.39
C THR A 521 19.23 -27.16 23.27
N HIS A 522 19.60 -27.57 22.06
CA HIS A 522 19.67 -26.70 20.88
C HIS A 522 18.27 -26.34 20.33
N PHE A 523 17.25 -27.14 20.64
CA PHE A 523 15.84 -26.87 20.31
C PHE A 523 15.13 -26.04 21.39
N GLN A 524 15.52 -26.15 22.67
CA GLN A 524 14.86 -25.40 23.75
C GLN A 524 15.04 -23.87 23.68
N ASN A 525 16.10 -23.39 23.01
CA ASN A 525 16.41 -21.97 22.90
C ASN A 525 15.92 -21.31 21.60
N LYS A 526 15.38 -22.09 20.66
CA LYS A 526 14.89 -21.58 19.37
C LYS A 526 13.40 -21.29 19.43
N ARG A 527 12.94 -20.27 18.70
CA ARG A 527 11.52 -19.93 18.60
C ARG A 527 10.91 -20.53 17.34
N LEU A 528 9.60 -20.76 17.34
CA LEU A 528 8.88 -21.13 16.13
C LEU A 528 8.87 -19.93 15.16
N CYS A 529 9.25 -20.17 13.90
CA CYS A 529 9.07 -19.17 12.85
C CYS A 529 7.58 -19.09 12.50
N GLU A 530 7.01 -17.89 12.52
CA GLU A 530 5.66 -17.65 12.06
C GLU A 530 5.55 -17.93 10.55
N ARG A 531 4.45 -18.56 10.13
CA ARG A 531 4.26 -18.97 8.73
C ARG A 531 4.34 -17.81 7.74
N TRP A 532 3.86 -16.64 8.15
CA TRP A 532 3.90 -15.47 7.30
C TRP A 532 5.34 -14.99 7.06
N LEU A 533 6.20 -15.06 8.07
CA LEU A 533 7.60 -14.67 7.97
C LEU A 533 8.37 -15.68 7.11
N ASP A 534 8.08 -16.97 7.24
CA ASP A 534 8.64 -17.99 6.35
C ASP A 534 8.24 -17.75 4.88
N ASN A 535 6.97 -17.39 4.64
CA ASN A 535 6.53 -16.98 3.31
C ASN A 535 7.31 -15.75 2.79
N LEU A 536 7.61 -14.77 3.64
CA LEU A 536 8.46 -13.63 3.25
C LEU A 536 9.88 -14.06 2.88
N PHE A 537 10.48 -15.02 3.59
CA PHE A 537 11.78 -15.59 3.20
C PHE A 537 11.74 -16.26 1.83
N MET A 538 10.68 -17.03 1.55
CA MET A 538 10.49 -17.69 0.26
C MET A 538 10.32 -16.67 -0.87
N VAL A 539 9.50 -15.64 -0.65
CA VAL A 539 9.30 -14.57 -1.64
C VAL A 539 10.58 -13.76 -1.87
N LEU A 540 11.34 -13.46 -0.81
CA LEU A 540 12.64 -12.80 -0.94
C LEU A 540 13.63 -13.65 -1.73
N TYR A 541 13.66 -14.97 -1.51
CA TYR A 541 14.49 -15.88 -2.29
C TYR A 541 14.12 -15.85 -3.77
N GLU A 542 12.82 -15.83 -4.09
CA GLU A 542 12.34 -15.71 -5.48
C GLU A 542 12.80 -14.39 -6.12
N ASP A 543 12.65 -13.26 -5.42
CA ASP A 543 13.11 -11.94 -5.87
C ASP A 543 14.63 -11.96 -6.15
N LEU A 544 15.45 -12.46 -5.20
CA LEU A 544 16.91 -12.56 -5.36
C LEU A 544 17.32 -13.49 -6.51
N ARG A 545 16.62 -14.62 -6.67
CA ARG A 545 16.88 -15.59 -7.74
C ARG A 545 16.60 -14.96 -9.10
N VAL A 546 15.44 -14.33 -9.26
CA VAL A 546 15.04 -13.68 -10.53
C VAL A 546 15.99 -12.53 -10.86
N TYR A 547 16.37 -11.72 -9.86
CA TYR A 547 17.36 -10.67 -10.03
C TYR A 547 18.70 -11.23 -10.53
N THR A 548 19.21 -12.29 -9.88
CA THR A 548 20.49 -12.91 -10.25
C THR A 548 20.46 -13.51 -11.66
N ILE A 549 19.37 -14.18 -12.03
CA ILE A 549 19.18 -14.71 -13.39
C ILE A 549 19.24 -13.56 -14.40
N TRP A 550 18.46 -12.51 -14.18
CA TRP A 550 18.43 -11.33 -15.06
C TRP A 550 19.82 -10.71 -15.23
N ARG A 551 20.56 -10.47 -14.14
CA ARG A 551 21.91 -9.89 -14.22
C ARG A 551 22.90 -10.80 -14.93
N THR A 552 22.78 -12.11 -14.72
CA THR A 552 23.63 -13.10 -15.40
C THR A 552 23.34 -13.15 -16.90
N GLU A 553 22.06 -13.18 -17.30
CA GLU A 553 21.65 -13.14 -18.70
C GLU A 553 22.14 -11.84 -19.38
N MET A 554 21.91 -10.68 -18.76
CA MET A 554 22.40 -9.40 -19.31
C MET A 554 23.92 -9.41 -19.49
N ALA A 555 24.68 -9.93 -18.54
CA ALA A 555 26.13 -10.03 -18.64
C ALA A 555 26.58 -10.96 -19.79
N GLN A 556 25.91 -12.11 -19.96
CA GLN A 556 26.20 -13.06 -21.06
C GLN A 556 25.91 -12.44 -22.43
N TYR A 557 24.78 -11.77 -22.60
CA TYR A 557 24.44 -11.09 -23.85
C TYR A 557 25.43 -9.96 -24.17
N ARG A 558 25.82 -9.18 -23.14
CA ARG A 558 26.83 -8.13 -23.27
C ARG A 558 28.19 -8.69 -23.69
N GLN A 559 28.60 -9.84 -23.16
CA GLN A 559 29.84 -10.54 -23.59
C GLN A 559 29.77 -11.05 -25.02
N GLN A 560 28.62 -11.55 -25.45
CA GLN A 560 28.39 -12.03 -26.82
C GLN A 560 28.13 -10.89 -27.82
N GLN A 561 28.15 -9.63 -27.37
CA GLN A 561 27.77 -8.44 -28.16
C GLN A 561 26.38 -8.54 -28.79
N LEU A 562 25.48 -9.30 -28.16
CA LEU A 562 24.09 -9.43 -28.57
C LEU A 562 23.23 -8.42 -27.82
N LEU A 563 22.19 -7.91 -28.49
CA LEU A 563 21.18 -7.06 -27.87
C LEU A 563 20.30 -7.90 -26.94
N TYR A 564 20.29 -7.56 -25.65
CA TYR A 564 19.35 -8.13 -24.69
C TYR A 564 17.98 -7.48 -24.89
N LYS A 565 17.01 -8.25 -25.41
CA LYS A 565 15.66 -7.77 -25.69
C LYS A 565 14.68 -8.33 -24.66
N LYS A 566 13.86 -7.44 -24.09
CA LYS A 566 12.73 -7.72 -23.19
C LYS A 566 11.58 -6.78 -23.56
N SER A 567 10.36 -7.12 -23.14
CA SER A 567 9.20 -6.23 -23.33
C SER A 567 9.28 -5.00 -22.42
N ALA A 568 8.50 -3.96 -22.72
CA ALA A 568 8.46 -2.77 -21.88
C ALA A 568 7.94 -3.10 -20.46
N GLU A 569 6.94 -3.96 -20.37
CA GLU A 569 6.38 -4.44 -19.09
C GLU A 569 7.40 -5.26 -18.28
N GLU A 570 8.22 -6.09 -18.94
CA GLU A 570 9.27 -6.84 -18.27
C GLU A 570 10.34 -5.92 -17.69
N TRP A 571 10.75 -4.88 -18.42
CA TRP A 571 11.69 -3.88 -17.92
C TRP A 571 11.13 -3.10 -16.73
N GLU A 572 9.84 -2.76 -16.74
CA GLU A 572 9.17 -2.14 -15.59
C GLU A 572 9.25 -3.04 -14.34
N ILE A 573 8.87 -4.31 -14.47
CA ILE A 573 8.89 -5.27 -13.35
C ILE A 573 10.32 -5.50 -12.83
N LEU A 574 11.31 -5.58 -13.73
CA LEU A 574 12.72 -5.74 -13.36
C LEU A 574 13.26 -4.50 -12.65
N GLY A 575 12.84 -3.30 -13.06
CA GLY A 575 13.15 -2.05 -12.36
C GLY A 575 12.59 -2.02 -10.94
N GLU A 576 11.30 -2.38 -10.77
CA GLU A 576 10.68 -2.48 -9.44
C GLU A 576 11.37 -3.52 -8.56
N LEU A 577 11.74 -4.67 -9.12
CA LEU A 577 12.48 -5.73 -8.43
C LEU A 577 13.85 -5.23 -7.94
N ALA A 578 14.62 -4.58 -8.80
CA ALA A 578 15.92 -4.01 -8.46
C ALA A 578 15.77 -2.94 -7.36
N GLU A 579 14.73 -2.11 -7.44
CA GLU A 579 14.43 -1.11 -6.41
C GLU A 579 14.09 -1.76 -5.06
N ARG A 580 13.25 -2.81 -5.02
CA ARG A 580 12.92 -3.57 -3.79
C ARG A 580 14.15 -4.19 -3.13
N LEU A 581 15.11 -4.64 -3.94
CA LEU A 581 16.38 -5.23 -3.50
C LEU A 581 17.48 -4.19 -3.24
N HIS A 582 17.16 -2.90 -3.35
CA HIS A 582 18.07 -1.78 -3.10
C HIS A 582 19.24 -1.63 -4.09
N HIS A 583 19.04 -2.05 -5.34
CA HIS A 583 19.97 -1.91 -6.47
C HIS A 583 19.56 -0.74 -7.38
N GLY A 584 19.94 0.48 -6.97
CA GLY A 584 19.45 1.72 -7.60
C GLY A 584 19.97 1.99 -9.01
N GLU A 585 21.23 1.65 -9.31
CA GLU A 585 21.81 1.86 -10.64
C GLU A 585 21.18 0.93 -11.67
N GLU A 586 21.01 -0.35 -11.30
CA GLU A 586 20.35 -1.35 -12.13
C GLU A 586 18.86 -1.05 -12.32
N ALA A 587 18.19 -0.52 -11.30
CA ALA A 587 16.80 -0.07 -11.41
C ALA A 587 16.68 1.09 -12.41
N MET A 588 17.60 2.06 -12.38
CA MET A 588 17.62 3.17 -13.33
C MET A 588 17.82 2.67 -14.77
N GLU A 589 18.79 1.76 -15.00
CA GLU A 589 19.03 1.14 -16.32
C GLU A 589 17.76 0.44 -16.84
N ALA A 590 17.06 -0.30 -15.98
CA ALA A 590 15.82 -1.00 -16.35
C ALA A 590 14.69 -0.02 -16.70
N TYR A 591 14.48 1.02 -15.88
CA TYR A 591 13.43 2.02 -16.13
C TYR A 591 13.70 2.84 -17.39
N GLU A 592 14.95 3.22 -17.67
CA GLU A 592 15.31 3.91 -18.91
C GLU A 592 15.04 3.05 -20.16
N ASN A 593 15.38 1.76 -20.10
CA ASN A 593 15.07 0.82 -21.19
C ASN A 593 13.56 0.66 -21.41
N CYS A 594 12.76 0.65 -20.33
CA CYS A 594 11.30 0.66 -20.41
C CYS A 594 10.81 1.92 -21.16
N LEU A 595 11.25 3.10 -20.71
CA LEU A 595 10.81 4.40 -21.23
C LEU A 595 11.25 4.66 -22.67
N GLN A 596 12.35 4.06 -23.14
CA GLN A 596 12.76 4.10 -24.55
C GLN A 596 11.80 3.33 -25.46
N MET A 597 11.10 2.32 -24.92
CA MET A 597 10.15 1.49 -25.67
C MET A 597 8.73 2.04 -25.58
N LYS A 598 8.25 2.29 -24.36
CA LYS A 598 6.90 2.75 -24.06
C LYS A 598 6.91 3.62 -22.82
N PHE A 599 6.13 4.70 -22.83
CA PHE A 599 5.94 5.49 -21.62
C PHE A 599 5.22 4.66 -20.55
N SER A 600 5.82 4.57 -19.37
CA SER A 600 5.18 4.02 -18.17
C SER A 600 5.25 5.04 -17.03
N PRO A 601 4.12 5.35 -16.37
CA PRO A 601 4.11 6.22 -15.19
C PRO A 601 4.93 5.62 -14.03
N LYS A 602 4.93 4.29 -13.88
CA LYS A 602 5.69 3.60 -12.83
C LYS A 602 7.19 3.73 -13.05
N ALA A 603 7.66 3.44 -14.27
CA ALA A 603 9.07 3.59 -14.61
C ALA A 603 9.52 5.05 -14.48
N MET A 604 8.69 6.00 -14.92
CA MET A 604 9.00 7.42 -14.80
C MET A 604 9.05 7.90 -13.34
N ARG A 605 8.16 7.40 -12.47
CA ARG A 605 8.22 7.65 -11.02
C ARG A 605 9.48 7.05 -10.39
N GLY A 606 9.87 5.86 -10.83
CA GLY A 606 11.14 5.23 -10.42
C GLY A 606 12.35 6.10 -10.78
N VAL A 607 12.40 6.61 -12.01
CA VAL A 607 13.43 7.56 -12.47
C VAL A 607 13.41 8.85 -11.66
N LEU A 608 12.23 9.42 -11.38
CA LEU A 608 12.10 10.61 -10.53
C LEU A 608 12.75 10.38 -9.15
N LYS A 609 12.37 9.29 -8.48
CA LYS A 609 12.85 8.95 -7.12
C LYS A 609 14.35 8.65 -7.09
N LEU A 610 14.88 7.99 -8.10
CA LEU A 610 16.32 7.69 -8.19
C LEU A 610 17.11 8.94 -8.58
N GLY A 611 16.56 9.81 -9.43
CA GLY A 611 17.13 11.11 -9.78
C GLY A 611 17.25 12.06 -8.58
N GLU A 612 16.30 12.02 -7.64
CA GLU A 612 16.38 12.75 -6.37
C GLU A 612 17.49 12.22 -5.43
N ARG A 613 17.87 10.94 -5.56
CA ARG A 613 18.79 10.23 -4.65
C ARG A 613 20.19 10.00 -5.24
N GLY A 614 20.49 10.52 -6.43
CA GLY A 614 21.74 10.24 -7.15
C GLY A 614 23.02 10.60 -6.38
N ASN A 615 24.11 9.86 -6.65
CA ASN A 615 25.43 9.95 -5.99
C ASN A 615 26.21 11.27 -6.23
N GLY A 616 25.54 12.37 -6.56
CA GLY A 616 26.10 13.71 -6.74
C GLY A 616 25.12 14.85 -6.45
N GLY A 617 23.98 14.55 -5.81
CA GLY A 617 22.85 15.47 -5.65
C GLY A 617 21.79 15.31 -6.75
N PRO A 618 20.64 15.98 -6.60
CA PRO A 618 19.53 15.86 -7.55
C PRO A 618 19.92 16.47 -8.91
N ASN A 619 19.81 15.70 -10.00
CA ASN A 619 19.90 16.28 -11.33
C ASN A 619 18.59 17.00 -11.66
N VAL A 620 18.53 18.29 -11.29
CA VAL A 620 17.33 19.14 -11.39
C VAL A 620 16.68 19.08 -12.77
N ARG A 621 17.45 18.96 -13.85
CA ARG A 621 16.89 18.89 -15.21
C ARG A 621 16.12 17.61 -15.46
N ASP A 622 16.67 16.48 -15.05
CA ASP A 622 16.06 15.16 -15.25
C ASP A 622 14.83 15.01 -14.36
N VAL A 623 14.93 15.48 -13.10
CA VAL A 623 13.80 15.49 -12.16
C VAL A 623 12.66 16.38 -12.67
N CYS A 624 12.95 17.59 -13.15
CA CYS A 624 11.95 18.45 -13.79
C CYS A 624 11.35 17.81 -15.05
N GLY A 625 12.17 17.17 -15.88
CA GLY A 625 11.71 16.47 -17.08
C GLY A 625 10.79 15.29 -16.78
N ALA A 626 11.08 14.53 -15.72
CA ALA A 626 10.22 13.45 -15.24
C ALA A 626 8.91 13.98 -14.64
N LEU A 627 9.00 15.04 -13.84
CA LEU A 627 7.84 15.71 -13.24
C LEU A 627 6.85 16.21 -14.30
N ILE A 628 7.32 16.92 -15.33
CA ILE A 628 6.45 17.45 -16.41
C ILE A 628 5.68 16.29 -17.08
N ARG A 629 6.35 15.17 -17.38
CA ARG A 629 5.72 14.01 -18.01
C ARG A 629 4.70 13.33 -17.11
N LEU A 630 5.01 13.17 -15.81
CA LEU A 630 4.07 12.60 -14.84
C LEU A 630 2.83 13.47 -14.66
N VAL A 631 2.99 14.78 -14.52
CA VAL A 631 1.86 15.73 -14.43
C VAL A 631 1.00 15.67 -15.69
N THR A 632 1.61 15.60 -16.87
CA THR A 632 0.90 15.51 -18.15
C THR A 632 0.12 14.20 -18.25
N TRP A 633 0.72 13.07 -17.88
CA TRP A 633 0.05 11.78 -17.86
C TRP A 633 -1.11 11.74 -16.86
N GLN A 634 -0.94 12.32 -15.67
CA GLN A 634 -2.04 12.43 -14.70
C GLN A 634 -3.19 13.30 -15.23
N TYR A 635 -2.87 14.44 -15.85
CA TYR A 635 -3.86 15.33 -16.44
C TYR A 635 -4.63 14.67 -17.60
N ARG A 636 -3.94 13.85 -18.42
CA ARG A 636 -4.53 12.99 -19.45
C ARG A 636 -5.58 12.02 -18.89
N TRP A 637 -5.42 11.62 -17.62
CA TRP A 637 -6.36 10.78 -16.86
C TRP A 637 -7.16 11.59 -15.83
N TYR A 638 -7.49 12.84 -16.17
CA TYR A 638 -8.41 13.72 -15.45
C TYR A 638 -8.00 14.10 -14.02
N SER A 639 -6.70 13.99 -13.71
CA SER A 639 -6.15 14.32 -12.40
C SER A 639 -5.32 15.60 -12.46
N GLU A 640 -5.78 16.65 -11.78
CA GLU A 640 -5.03 17.89 -11.59
C GLU A 640 -4.21 17.87 -10.30
N PHE A 641 -4.45 16.88 -9.44
CA PHE A 641 -3.95 16.86 -8.07
C PHE A 641 -3.16 15.58 -7.76
N SER A 642 -1.89 15.77 -7.40
CA SER A 642 -1.04 14.75 -6.82
C SER A 642 -0.16 15.36 -5.72
N PRO A 643 -0.39 14.98 -4.44
CA PRO A 643 0.40 15.47 -3.32
C PRO A 643 1.90 15.18 -3.45
N SER A 644 2.28 14.02 -4.02
CA SER A 644 3.69 13.64 -4.18
C SER A 644 4.40 14.53 -5.20
N LEU A 645 3.77 14.77 -6.37
CA LEU A 645 4.34 15.64 -7.40
C LEU A 645 4.38 17.11 -6.94
N LEU A 646 3.37 17.55 -6.17
CA LEU A 646 3.36 18.87 -5.54
C LEU A 646 4.47 19.02 -4.49
N TYR A 647 4.74 17.98 -3.73
CA TYR A 647 5.86 17.99 -2.79
C TYR A 647 7.20 18.07 -3.52
N THR A 648 7.43 17.27 -4.58
CA THR A 648 8.69 17.30 -5.34
C THR A 648 8.94 18.67 -5.97
N ILE A 649 7.95 19.30 -6.60
CA ILE A 649 8.14 20.64 -7.17
C ILE A 649 8.36 21.71 -6.09
N ARG A 650 7.66 21.63 -4.96
CA ARG A 650 7.89 22.53 -3.82
C ARG A 650 9.33 22.41 -3.33
N LYS A 651 9.81 21.19 -3.10
CA LYS A 651 11.18 20.93 -2.65
C LYS A 651 12.21 21.48 -3.65
N LEU A 652 12.01 21.26 -4.95
CA LEU A 652 12.88 21.84 -5.99
C LEU A 652 12.88 23.37 -5.97
N ILE A 653 11.73 24.01 -5.75
CA ILE A 653 11.62 25.47 -5.64
C ILE A 653 12.33 25.99 -4.38
N GLU A 654 12.22 25.27 -3.26
CA GLU A 654 12.86 25.62 -1.98
C GLU A 654 14.39 25.53 -2.07
N GLU A 655 14.93 24.52 -2.77
CA GLU A 655 16.38 24.30 -2.92
C GLU A 655 17.03 25.20 -4.00
N GLU A 656 16.38 25.38 -5.15
CA GLU A 656 16.98 26.00 -6.34
C GLU A 656 16.42 27.37 -6.70
N GLY A 657 15.25 27.73 -6.16
CA GLY A 657 14.52 28.97 -6.42
C GLY A 657 13.57 28.90 -7.62
N ALA A 658 12.41 29.57 -7.48
CA ALA A 658 11.33 29.51 -8.48
C ALA A 658 11.73 29.97 -9.89
N VAL A 659 12.54 31.02 -10.02
CA VAL A 659 12.96 31.57 -11.33
C VAL A 659 13.80 30.57 -12.12
N LYS A 660 14.70 29.84 -11.44
CA LYS A 660 15.56 28.83 -12.06
C LYS A 660 14.74 27.65 -12.53
N ILE A 661 13.85 27.13 -11.68
CA ILE A 661 12.94 26.04 -12.05
C ILE A 661 12.05 26.43 -13.23
N ARG A 662 11.45 27.63 -13.20
CA ARG A 662 10.64 28.14 -14.33
C ARG A 662 11.44 28.21 -15.63
N SER A 663 12.69 28.66 -15.56
CA SER A 663 13.58 28.75 -16.71
C SER A 663 13.96 27.37 -17.26
N ILE A 664 14.13 26.36 -16.40
CA ILE A 664 14.38 24.96 -16.79
C ILE A 664 13.15 24.37 -17.48
N ILE A 665 11.96 24.59 -16.91
CA ILE A 665 10.69 24.14 -17.51
C ILE A 665 10.53 24.75 -18.92
N GLN A 666 10.72 26.07 -19.05
CA GLN A 666 10.63 26.77 -20.34
C GLN A 666 11.73 26.39 -21.34
N GLY A 667 12.89 25.93 -20.87
CA GLY A 667 13.98 25.45 -21.71
C GLY A 667 13.77 24.05 -22.28
N THR A 668 12.69 23.36 -21.89
CA THR A 668 12.37 22.00 -22.36
C THR A 668 11.72 22.07 -23.74
N SER A 669 12.00 21.08 -24.62
CA SER A 669 11.46 21.03 -25.99
C SER A 669 9.98 20.61 -26.08
N LEU A 670 9.28 20.48 -24.95
CA LEU A 670 7.89 20.04 -24.89
C LEU A 670 6.93 21.18 -25.28
N PRO A 671 5.71 20.86 -25.76
CA PRO A 671 4.72 21.87 -26.14
C PRO A 671 4.33 22.80 -24.99
N GLN A 672 4.03 24.07 -25.29
CA GLN A 672 3.71 25.08 -24.27
C GLN A 672 2.52 24.69 -23.38
N HIS A 673 1.48 24.05 -23.95
CA HIS A 673 0.30 23.62 -23.19
C HIS A 673 0.63 22.58 -22.10
N VAL A 674 1.65 21.74 -22.32
CA VAL A 674 2.17 20.78 -21.34
C VAL A 674 2.92 21.50 -20.21
N LEU A 675 3.75 22.48 -20.57
CA LEU A 675 4.51 23.27 -19.60
C LEU A 675 3.58 24.09 -18.69
N ASP A 676 2.49 24.62 -19.24
CA ASP A 676 1.48 25.38 -18.50
C ASP A 676 0.82 24.56 -17.37
N LEU A 677 0.67 23.24 -17.53
CA LEU A 677 0.17 22.35 -16.46
C LEU A 677 1.12 22.34 -15.26
N THR A 678 2.41 22.22 -15.52
CA THR A 678 3.44 22.20 -14.45
C THR A 678 3.56 23.58 -13.79
N HIS A 679 3.37 24.66 -14.54
CA HIS A 679 3.33 26.01 -13.99
C HIS A 679 2.19 26.23 -12.98
N GLN A 680 1.10 25.47 -13.03
CA GLN A 680 0.03 25.56 -12.02
C GLN A 680 0.51 25.14 -10.64
N TYR A 681 1.29 24.06 -10.57
CA TYR A 681 1.85 23.58 -9.31
C TYR A 681 2.83 24.61 -8.73
N ALA A 682 3.64 25.25 -9.57
CA ALA A 682 4.50 26.36 -9.15
C ALA A 682 3.68 27.58 -8.69
N ALA A 683 2.60 27.92 -9.39
CA ALA A 683 1.70 29.02 -9.01
C ALA A 683 1.00 28.75 -7.67
N LEU A 684 0.67 27.49 -7.38
CA LEU A 684 0.12 27.07 -6.10
C LEU A 684 1.14 27.26 -4.96
N CYS A 685 2.41 26.88 -5.18
CA CYS A 685 3.49 27.14 -4.23
C CYS A 685 3.65 28.65 -3.96
N ALA A 686 3.55 29.48 -5.01
CA ALA A 686 3.58 30.93 -4.86
C ALA A 686 2.36 31.48 -4.10
N ALA A 687 1.15 30.95 -4.35
CA ALA A 687 -0.06 31.33 -3.64
C ALA A 687 0.03 31.04 -2.13
N PHE A 688 0.69 29.94 -1.75
CA PHE A 688 0.95 29.58 -0.36
C PHE A 688 2.17 30.25 0.25
N ARG A 689 2.91 31.07 -0.54
CA ARG A 689 4.15 31.73 -0.14
C ARG A 689 5.17 30.74 0.44
N SER A 690 5.36 29.61 -0.25
CA SER A 690 6.38 28.63 0.12
C SER A 690 7.79 29.25 0.04
N SER A 691 8.74 28.75 0.82
CA SER A 691 10.12 29.26 0.82
C SER A 691 10.71 29.20 -0.60
N GLY A 692 11.45 30.24 -1.03
CA GLY A 692 12.05 30.28 -2.37
C GLY A 692 11.07 30.59 -3.52
N SER A 693 9.77 30.84 -3.23
CA SER A 693 8.76 31.23 -4.22
C SER A 693 8.73 32.73 -4.56
N ASP A 694 9.54 33.55 -3.86
CA ASP A 694 9.69 34.98 -4.12
C ASP A 694 10.51 35.21 -5.42
N GLY A 695 9.91 34.99 -6.59
CA GLY A 695 10.62 35.12 -7.87
C GLY A 695 9.78 35.00 -9.13
#